data_AF-A0A925MJ15-F1
#
_entry.id   AF-A0A925MJ15-F1
#
_cell.length_a   1.000
_cell.length_b   1.000
_cell.length_c   1.000
_cell.angle_alpha   90.00
_cell.angle_beta   90.00
_cell.angle_gamma   90.00
#
_symmetry.space_group_name_H-M   'P 1'
#
loop_
_entity.id
_entity.type
_entity.pdbx_description
1 polymer ?
#
loop_
_entity_poly.entity_id
_entity_poly.type
_entity_poly.pdbx_seq_one_letter_code
_entity_poly.pdbx_strand_id
1 'polypeptide(L)'
;MAAVLLAATACQSDGGDEQDELQALLFDKALTLPVGESAAPPVLSDTPAPAAIQGAKRHVVPLSADPEGVWNLDDCTAARTQLADATSNGNTAYRSVGVTCTNGVNGTLGAKIANREDILYVPDQPSFGLDDGVSVAGWFHPRSTHGTHTLFRKRDSGSSSFALLINHDRYQFVVNTGRRAYSVTSPKKAKTGAFQHVAATYDGDTLRLYVDGIEVDSDDAQGRIQAGPGPLLLGNDGSERRFDGVIDEPLFATHALTAAEVSALLHDCHDLPPAVVVDPFFFIESAPAGSVSQIHIDVFNNDEDLACGPLVFRLETSNPGTGLTVDPAPFTTVIGEPVEAQGGGHFTINVIPDADLPVFTDFFVNFTISEPSQNFFVSKSVQVFTTAPTECHVSNKRELMITDLSVVDDPIRTAFDAASADPRNGAWTFKHLVESMAPTPEQAPAMVEAALRTFLTPLTLNGFTAVPRPNMRDLVLARWPRTANGQLDLARSPMRLNAIVNRMDLRDLSKGNAGEGRFVFAIDDPDFIGFGLRATLIFEYKLPAKTEQDVRDWANAFHALGALPFGETYNVALQALTERFAGRGVRPGAPNGSALNVIRTNDIDLSQNFDIWEMREFRLSPTTGLLVPAPPELTPDVSLNSTTTLASYINANQTSILAEKHTVPPTFQGRPFQAAAVFNELVSWFAPGVNPEARHKFALNTCNGCHGQQETNTRFFMIFPRFAGTEAVFSNYLTGGVSMRDPVTGQARSFSELARRNADLRSLVCPGAVPLSSSPATVAKGASRVH
;
A
#
# COMPACT_ATOMS: atom_id res chain seq x y z
N MET A 1 77.82 -28.57 41.60
CA MET A 1 78.90 -27.94 42.40
C MET A 1 78.54 -26.48 42.59
N ALA A 2 78.73 -26.00 43.82
CA ALA A 2 78.51 -24.63 44.32
C ALA A 2 79.28 -23.58 43.47
N ALA A 3 78.65 -22.43 43.16
CA ALA A 3 78.87 -21.09 43.80
C ALA A 3 80.15 -20.37 43.27
N VAL A 4 80.27 -19.05 43.09
CA VAL A 4 79.85 -17.88 43.87
C VAL A 4 79.89 -16.61 42.97
N LEU A 5 79.00 -15.66 43.29
CA LEU A 5 78.95 -14.18 43.16
C LEU A 5 80.32 -13.41 43.11
N LEU A 6 80.54 -12.15 42.67
CA LEU A 6 79.88 -10.81 42.58
C LEU A 6 80.65 -10.00 41.48
N ALA A 7 80.23 -8.87 40.88
CA ALA A 7 79.38 -7.77 41.34
C ALA A 7 78.65 -7.06 40.17
N ALA A 8 77.46 -6.57 40.48
CA ALA A 8 76.65 -5.70 39.64
C ALA A 8 77.18 -4.26 39.64
N THR A 9 77.13 -3.62 38.47
CA THR A 9 76.81 -2.19 38.36
C THR A 9 75.48 -2.09 37.63
N ALA A 10 74.53 -1.44 38.29
CA ALA A 10 73.21 -1.17 37.77
C ALA A 10 73.28 -0.05 36.72
N CYS A 11 72.62 -0.23 35.58
CA CYS A 11 72.02 0.87 34.82
C CYS A 11 70.53 0.88 35.17
N GLN A 12 70.14 1.83 36.01
CA GLN A 12 68.77 2.29 36.13
C GLN A 12 68.48 3.31 35.01
N SER A 13 67.23 3.26 34.54
CA SER A 13 66.40 4.28 33.88
C SER A 13 66.67 4.70 32.43
N ASP A 14 66.00 4.02 31.48
CA ASP A 14 65.51 4.62 30.21
C ASP A 14 63.98 4.78 30.18
N GLY A 15 63.23 4.17 31.11
CA GLY A 15 61.76 4.25 31.14
C GLY A 15 61.18 5.48 31.85
N GLY A 16 62.01 6.29 32.51
CA GLY A 16 61.60 7.54 33.17
C GLY A 16 61.49 8.69 32.18
N ASP A 17 62.52 8.85 31.34
CA ASP A 17 62.62 9.93 30.36
C ASP A 17 61.52 9.83 29.28
N GLU A 18 61.21 8.62 28.79
CA GLU A 18 60.13 8.40 27.81
C GLU A 18 58.74 8.75 28.39
N GLN A 19 58.50 8.41 29.66
CA GLN A 19 57.23 8.77 30.30
C GLN A 19 57.10 10.27 30.53
N ASP A 20 58.18 10.95 30.90
CA ASP A 20 58.17 12.40 31.04
C ASP A 20 57.93 13.10 29.69
N GLU A 21 58.47 12.56 28.58
CA GLU A 21 58.20 13.04 27.23
C GLU A 21 56.74 12.85 26.81
N LEU A 22 56.14 11.67 27.05
CA LEU A 22 54.73 11.43 26.74
C LEU A 22 53.79 12.26 27.61
N GLN A 23 54.11 12.43 28.90
CA GLN A 23 53.36 13.32 29.79
C GLN A 23 53.49 14.78 29.34
N ALA A 24 54.63 15.20 28.78
CA ALA A 24 54.78 16.53 28.20
C ALA A 24 53.90 16.73 26.94
N LEU A 25 53.69 15.69 26.14
CA LEU A 25 52.74 15.74 25.02
C LEU A 25 51.28 15.85 25.49
N LEU A 26 50.95 15.28 26.64
CA LEU A 26 49.60 15.37 27.24
C LEU A 26 49.40 16.64 28.09
N PHE A 27 50.48 17.34 28.46
CA PHE A 27 50.41 18.56 29.24
C PHE A 27 49.74 19.71 28.47
N ASP A 28 48.83 20.40 29.15
CA ASP A 28 48.08 21.52 28.61
C ASP A 28 48.16 22.78 29.48
N LYS A 29 48.51 23.91 28.85
CA LYS A 29 48.35 25.22 29.48
C LYS A 29 46.86 25.64 29.54
N ALA A 30 46.56 26.63 30.38
CA ALA A 30 45.23 27.22 30.45
C ALA A 30 44.85 27.86 29.10
N LEU A 31 43.64 27.57 28.60
CA LEU A 31 43.15 28.13 27.35
C LEU A 31 42.53 29.51 27.61
N THR A 32 43.09 30.57 27.03
CA THR A 32 42.42 31.88 26.97
C THR A 32 41.48 31.90 25.77
N LEU A 33 40.24 31.43 25.95
CA LEU A 33 39.19 31.61 24.94
C LEU A 33 38.88 33.11 24.81
N PRO A 34 38.70 33.67 23.59
CA PRO A 34 38.21 35.03 23.44
C PRO A 34 36.79 35.09 24.03
N VAL A 35 36.62 35.92 25.07
CA VAL A 35 35.31 36.23 25.66
C VAL A 35 34.50 36.98 24.60
N GLY A 36 33.41 36.37 24.12
CA GLY A 36 32.50 37.02 23.19
C GLY A 36 31.85 38.24 23.85
N GLU A 37 32.22 39.44 23.40
CA GLU A 37 31.46 40.65 23.71
C GLU A 37 30.09 40.55 23.03
N SER A 38 29.02 40.69 23.81
CA SER A 38 27.64 40.74 23.34
C SER A 38 27.43 41.97 22.45
N ALA A 39 27.68 41.85 21.14
CA ALA A 39 27.28 42.84 20.16
C ALA A 39 25.90 42.49 19.59
N ALA A 40 24.97 43.44 19.70
CA ALA A 40 23.63 43.38 19.11
C ALA A 40 23.69 43.17 17.58
N PRO A 41 22.69 42.52 16.97
CA PRO A 41 22.73 42.20 15.54
C PRO A 41 22.70 43.47 14.68
N PRO A 42 23.54 43.59 13.64
CA PRO A 42 23.42 44.66 12.66
C PRO A 42 22.22 44.43 11.74
N VAL A 43 21.53 45.51 11.41
CA VAL A 43 20.40 45.57 10.48
C VAL A 43 20.89 45.23 9.06
N LEU A 44 20.16 44.34 8.39
CA LEU A 44 20.40 43.85 7.04
C LEU A 44 20.33 44.96 5.99
N SER A 45 21.30 45.01 5.09
CA SER A 45 21.19 45.73 3.81
C SER A 45 21.11 44.72 2.66
N ASP A 46 20.03 44.81 1.90
CA ASP A 46 19.74 43.99 0.72
C ASP A 46 20.80 44.15 -0.37
N THR A 47 21.57 43.08 -0.60
CA THR A 47 22.12 42.74 -1.92
C THR A 47 22.02 41.22 -2.10
N PRO A 48 21.61 40.73 -3.28
CA PRO A 48 21.32 39.31 -3.46
C PRO A 48 22.61 38.49 -3.46
N ALA A 49 22.71 37.56 -2.50
CA ALA A 49 23.74 36.53 -2.49
C ALA A 49 23.52 35.55 -3.66
N PRO A 50 24.59 35.01 -4.27
CA PRO A 50 24.48 33.96 -5.27
C PRO A 50 23.84 32.70 -4.68
N ALA A 51 23.16 31.94 -5.55
CA ALA A 51 22.31 30.82 -5.25
C ALA A 51 22.88 29.84 -4.19
N ALA A 52 22.02 29.47 -3.24
CA ALA A 52 22.26 28.38 -2.30
C ALA A 52 22.55 27.09 -3.06
N ILE A 53 23.70 26.48 -2.78
CA ILE A 53 23.94 25.07 -3.11
C ILE A 53 23.02 24.27 -2.20
N GLN A 54 21.96 23.69 -2.77
CA GLN A 54 21.14 22.68 -2.10
C GLN A 54 21.94 21.39 -2.00
N GLY A 55 21.98 20.79 -0.80
CA GLY A 55 22.52 19.46 -0.55
C GLY A 55 23.52 19.44 0.60
N ALA A 56 23.05 19.48 1.85
CA ALA A 56 23.87 19.02 2.95
C ALA A 56 23.96 17.49 2.83
N LYS A 57 25.10 16.97 2.35
CA LYS A 57 25.36 15.53 2.26
C LYS A 57 25.41 14.96 3.68
N ARG A 58 24.49 14.05 4.02
CA ARG A 58 24.55 13.27 5.26
C ARG A 58 25.30 11.97 4.97
N HIS A 59 26.61 12.03 5.15
CA HIS A 59 27.47 10.86 5.15
C HIS A 59 27.26 10.10 6.47
N VAL A 60 26.71 8.87 6.43
CA VAL A 60 26.72 7.97 7.58
C VAL A 60 27.26 6.63 7.12
N VAL A 61 28.55 6.39 7.40
CA VAL A 61 29.18 5.07 7.23
C VAL A 61 28.50 4.11 8.23
N PRO A 62 28.12 2.88 7.84
CA PRO A 62 27.54 1.92 8.76
C PRO A 62 28.61 1.42 9.75
N LEU A 63 28.59 1.98 10.96
CA LEU A 63 29.43 1.58 12.09
C LEU A 63 28.64 0.62 13.01
N SER A 64 29.33 -0.28 13.69
CA SER A 64 28.74 -1.25 14.62
C SER A 64 28.19 -0.62 15.90
N ALA A 65 28.61 0.60 16.21
CA ALA A 65 28.03 1.47 17.22
C ALA A 65 28.13 2.95 16.76
N ASP A 66 27.17 3.76 17.20
CA ASP A 66 27.11 5.17 16.79
C ASP A 66 28.28 5.97 17.38
N PRO A 67 28.98 6.79 16.58
CA PRO A 67 29.99 7.71 17.09
C PRO A 67 29.34 8.85 17.88
N GLU A 68 30.10 9.47 18.78
CA GLU A 68 29.63 10.62 19.56
C GLU A 68 29.49 11.87 18.69
N GLY A 69 30.28 11.99 17.63
CA GLY A 69 30.15 13.09 16.67
C GLY A 69 30.90 12.82 15.37
N VAL A 70 30.28 13.26 14.27
CA VAL A 70 30.86 13.28 12.93
C VAL A 70 30.61 14.65 12.35
N TRP A 71 31.66 15.39 12.02
CA TRP A 71 31.53 16.74 11.46
C TRP A 71 32.09 16.76 10.05
N ASN A 72 31.21 16.70 9.04
CA ASN A 72 31.62 16.69 7.63
C ASN A 72 32.23 18.02 7.17
N LEU A 73 32.03 19.11 7.93
CA LEU A 73 32.50 20.47 7.65
C LEU A 73 31.99 21.11 6.34
N ASP A 74 31.20 20.38 5.55
CA ASP A 74 30.48 20.85 4.36
C ASP A 74 29.53 22.02 4.60
N ASP A 75 29.16 22.25 5.85
CA ASP A 75 28.32 23.34 6.27
C ASP A 75 29.11 24.58 6.76
N CYS A 76 30.44 24.56 6.56
CA CYS A 76 31.34 25.67 6.83
C CYS A 76 31.05 26.84 5.90
N THR A 77 30.78 28.01 6.50
CA THR A 77 30.55 29.27 5.79
C THR A 77 31.10 30.45 6.58
N ALA A 78 31.47 31.53 5.88
CA ALA A 78 31.90 32.78 6.51
C ALA A 78 30.81 33.44 7.39
N ALA A 79 29.53 33.06 7.23
CA ALA A 79 28.41 33.68 7.93
C ALA A 79 28.18 33.16 9.36
N ARG A 80 28.73 31.99 9.72
CA ARG A 80 28.55 31.36 11.04
C ARG A 80 29.79 30.58 11.50
N THR A 81 29.84 30.30 12.80
CA THR A 81 30.94 29.55 13.43
C THR A 81 30.55 28.13 13.85
N GLN A 82 29.26 27.79 13.83
CA GLN A 82 28.75 26.44 14.08
C GLN A 82 29.00 25.53 12.89
N LEU A 83 29.39 24.29 13.18
CA LEU A 83 29.58 23.19 12.25
C LEU A 83 28.71 22.02 12.73
N ALA A 84 27.79 21.58 11.88
CA ALA A 84 26.79 20.60 12.22
C ALA A 84 27.41 19.22 12.49
N ASP A 85 26.90 18.56 13.52
CA ASP A 85 27.12 17.13 13.77
C ASP A 85 26.15 16.33 12.88
N ALA A 86 26.69 15.40 12.10
CA ALA A 86 25.95 14.53 11.20
C ALA A 86 25.24 13.38 11.93
N THR A 87 25.61 13.09 13.19
CA THR A 87 24.96 12.08 14.02
C THR A 87 23.65 12.59 14.63
N SER A 88 22.89 11.69 15.27
CA SER A 88 21.71 12.07 16.05
C SER A 88 22.02 12.72 17.41
N ASN A 89 23.29 12.78 17.82
CA ASN A 89 23.68 13.27 19.14
C ASN A 89 23.69 14.81 19.22
N GLY A 90 23.86 15.49 18.09
CA GLY A 90 23.75 16.95 18.01
C GLY A 90 24.90 17.70 18.68
N ASN A 91 26.06 17.06 18.80
CA ASN A 91 27.27 17.58 19.43
C ASN A 91 27.96 18.60 18.51
N THR A 92 27.36 19.77 18.36
CA THR A 92 27.80 20.83 17.44
C THR A 92 29.25 21.26 17.70
N ALA A 93 30.08 21.28 16.65
CA ALA A 93 31.43 21.83 16.69
C ALA A 93 31.42 23.34 16.41
N TYR A 94 32.42 24.04 16.93
CA TYR A 94 32.60 25.48 16.77
C TYR A 94 34.01 25.78 16.27
N ARG A 95 34.12 26.63 15.24
CA ARG A 95 35.41 27.16 14.78
C ARG A 95 35.65 28.57 15.29
N SER A 96 36.90 28.93 15.56
CA SER A 96 37.25 30.33 15.79
C SER A 96 37.06 31.17 14.50
N VAL A 97 36.84 32.47 14.66
CA VAL A 97 36.51 33.38 13.54
C VAL A 97 37.60 33.43 12.47
N GLY A 98 38.86 33.15 12.83
CA GLY A 98 40.01 33.14 11.92
C GLY A 98 40.11 31.91 11.01
N VAL A 99 39.43 30.81 11.38
CA VAL A 99 39.35 29.62 10.53
C VAL A 99 38.62 30.00 9.25
N THR A 100 39.04 29.47 8.10
CA THR A 100 38.37 29.71 6.81
C THR A 100 38.00 28.39 6.16
N CYS A 101 36.88 28.37 5.43
CA CYS A 101 36.44 27.20 4.68
C CYS A 101 37.23 27.14 3.37
N THR A 102 37.71 25.96 3.00
CA THR A 102 38.47 25.74 1.76
C THR A 102 38.15 24.36 1.20
N ASN A 103 38.77 23.98 0.08
CA ASN A 103 38.54 22.65 -0.49
C ASN A 103 39.00 21.57 0.49
N GLY A 104 38.07 20.71 0.85
CA GLY A 104 38.25 19.49 1.63
C GLY A 104 38.70 18.31 0.76
N VAL A 105 38.61 17.11 1.32
CA VAL A 105 38.90 15.87 0.59
C VAL A 105 37.86 15.67 -0.52
N ASN A 106 38.22 15.08 -1.66
CA ASN A 106 37.28 14.80 -2.77
C ASN A 106 36.43 15.98 -3.29
N GLY A 107 36.80 17.24 -2.98
CA GLY A 107 36.07 18.43 -3.44
C GLY A 107 34.95 18.92 -2.52
N THR A 108 34.81 18.37 -1.31
CA THR A 108 33.98 18.88 -0.20
C THR A 108 34.51 20.20 0.36
N LEU A 109 33.90 20.74 1.43
CA LEU A 109 34.47 21.85 2.20
C LEU A 109 35.16 21.35 3.48
N GLY A 110 36.41 21.77 3.68
CA GLY A 110 37.16 21.54 4.91
C GLY A 110 37.51 22.83 5.67
N ALA A 111 37.97 22.70 6.91
CA ALA A 111 38.39 23.81 7.75
C ALA A 111 39.90 24.06 7.66
N LYS A 112 40.30 25.26 7.24
CA LYS A 112 41.69 25.68 7.15
C LYS A 112 42.18 26.32 8.45
N ILE A 113 43.22 25.75 9.03
CA ILE A 113 43.93 26.25 10.22
C ILE A 113 45.22 26.94 9.75
N ALA A 114 45.27 28.27 9.85
CA ALA A 114 46.36 29.07 9.29
C ALA A 114 46.95 30.10 10.26
N ASN A 115 46.14 30.64 11.18
CA ASN A 115 46.50 31.70 12.13
C ASN A 115 46.72 31.12 13.53
N ARG A 116 47.47 31.83 14.38
CA ARG A 116 47.94 31.31 15.69
C ARG A 116 46.79 30.80 16.58
N GLU A 117 45.65 31.50 16.53
CA GLU A 117 44.45 31.25 17.35
C GLU A 117 43.39 30.39 16.62
N ASP A 118 43.69 29.87 15.43
CA ASP A 118 42.74 29.04 14.69
C ASP A 118 42.56 27.70 15.41
N ILE A 119 41.31 27.33 15.70
CA ILE A 119 40.97 26.10 16.42
C ILE A 119 39.52 25.70 16.09
N LEU A 120 39.26 24.40 16.06
CA LEU A 120 37.92 23.85 16.16
C LEU A 120 37.76 23.21 17.54
N TYR A 121 36.62 23.41 18.17
CA TYR A 121 36.34 22.78 19.45
C TYR A 121 34.90 22.29 19.53
N VAL A 122 34.71 21.21 20.29
CA VAL A 122 33.40 20.66 20.63
C VAL A 122 33.27 20.77 22.15
N PRO A 123 32.24 21.47 22.67
CA PRO A 123 31.97 21.52 24.09
C PRO A 123 31.86 20.11 24.67
N ASP A 124 32.37 19.94 25.89
CA ASP A 124 32.29 18.65 26.58
C ASP A 124 30.84 18.23 26.83
N GLN A 125 30.60 16.92 26.83
CA GLN A 125 29.26 16.34 27.01
C GLN A 125 29.29 15.19 28.02
N PRO A 126 28.17 14.90 28.70
CA PRO A 126 28.08 13.74 29.58
C PRO A 126 28.36 12.41 28.88
N SER A 127 28.12 12.31 27.57
CA SER A 127 28.38 11.11 26.78
C SER A 127 29.85 10.90 26.41
N PHE A 128 30.73 11.89 26.61
CA PHE A 128 32.16 11.78 26.26
C PHE A 128 32.97 10.98 27.30
N GLY A 129 32.38 9.92 27.85
CA GLY A 129 33.03 8.95 28.73
C GLY A 129 33.89 7.98 27.93
N LEU A 130 35.08 7.64 28.44
CA LEU A 130 36.07 6.82 27.72
C LEU A 130 36.24 5.42 28.36
N ASP A 131 35.21 4.95 29.05
CA ASP A 131 35.23 3.66 29.79
C ASP A 131 35.31 2.45 28.86
N ASP A 132 34.72 2.56 27.67
CA ASP A 132 34.63 1.50 26.66
C ASP A 132 35.66 1.68 25.51
N GLY A 133 36.56 2.65 25.66
CA GLY A 133 37.64 2.95 24.70
C GLY A 133 37.51 4.32 24.05
N VAL A 134 38.22 4.49 22.93
CA VAL A 134 38.17 5.71 22.12
C VAL A 134 38.53 5.42 20.67
N SER A 135 37.87 6.13 19.75
CA SER A 135 38.33 6.29 18.37
C SER A 135 38.28 7.75 17.95
N VAL A 136 39.33 8.18 17.26
CA VAL A 136 39.36 9.46 16.55
C VAL A 136 39.83 9.22 15.13
N ALA A 137 39.20 9.89 14.17
CA ALA A 137 39.55 9.79 12.76
C ALA A 137 39.31 11.12 12.04
N GLY A 138 39.93 11.30 10.87
CA GLY A 138 39.68 12.43 9.99
C GLY A 138 40.71 12.54 8.87
N TRP A 139 40.43 13.43 7.92
CA TRP A 139 41.31 13.75 6.81
C TRP A 139 42.15 14.99 7.13
N PHE A 140 43.47 14.86 7.00
CA PHE A 140 44.41 15.92 7.33
C PHE A 140 45.31 16.24 6.14
N HIS A 141 45.35 17.50 5.74
CA HIS A 141 46.24 18.01 4.70
C HIS A 141 47.28 18.99 5.30
N PRO A 142 48.39 18.49 5.87
CA PRO A 142 49.40 19.34 6.49
C PRO A 142 50.18 20.14 5.44
N ARG A 143 50.45 21.41 5.74
CA ARG A 143 51.42 22.26 5.02
C ARG A 143 52.81 22.20 5.66
N SER A 144 52.87 21.93 6.96
CA SER A 144 54.09 21.70 7.73
C SER A 144 53.87 20.53 8.68
N THR A 145 54.94 19.75 8.91
CA THR A 145 54.95 18.62 9.84
C THR A 145 56.01 18.76 10.94
N HIS A 146 56.79 19.85 10.89
CA HIS A 146 57.95 20.03 11.77
C HIS A 146 57.52 20.54 13.15
N GLY A 147 57.96 19.83 14.19
CA GLY A 147 57.59 20.13 15.58
C GLY A 147 56.40 19.28 16.03
N THR A 148 55.62 19.82 16.97
CA THR A 148 54.44 19.14 17.53
C THR A 148 53.18 19.91 17.18
N HIS A 149 52.23 19.25 16.54
CA HIS A 149 50.97 19.82 16.07
C HIS A 149 49.78 18.94 16.46
N THR A 150 48.70 19.56 16.92
CA THR A 150 47.50 18.87 17.40
C THR A 150 46.51 18.64 16.28
N LEU A 151 46.10 17.39 16.09
CA LEU A 151 45.02 17.00 15.17
C LEU A 151 43.71 16.83 15.94
N PHE A 152 43.76 16.05 17.02
CA PHE A 152 42.66 15.82 17.97
C PHE A 152 43.20 15.76 19.39
N ARG A 153 42.47 16.31 20.36
CA ARG A 153 42.79 16.21 21.79
C ARG A 153 41.55 16.29 22.65
N LYS A 154 41.40 15.38 23.62
CA LYS A 154 40.41 15.48 24.70
C LYS A 154 41.08 16.01 25.96
N ARG A 155 40.69 17.21 26.38
CA ARG A 155 41.22 17.85 27.59
C ARG A 155 40.67 17.22 28.86
N ASP A 156 41.48 17.31 29.92
CA ASP A 156 41.15 17.02 31.31
C ASP A 156 41.71 18.14 32.23
N SER A 157 41.38 18.10 33.52
CA SER A 157 41.79 19.04 34.57
C SER A 157 43.31 19.07 34.75
N GLY A 158 43.98 19.93 33.97
CA GLY A 158 45.43 20.14 34.01
C GLY A 158 46.24 19.16 33.16
N SER A 159 45.59 18.32 32.34
CA SER A 159 46.21 17.35 31.43
C SER A 159 45.27 17.03 30.25
N SER A 160 45.56 15.96 29.50
CA SER A 160 44.73 15.40 28.43
C SER A 160 44.50 13.91 28.65
N SER A 161 43.27 13.45 28.34
CA SER A 161 42.93 12.01 28.33
C SER A 161 43.59 11.30 27.14
N PHE A 162 43.63 11.94 25.97
CA PHE A 162 44.36 11.48 24.80
C PHE A 162 44.72 12.65 23.87
N ALA A 163 45.69 12.42 22.98
CA ALA A 163 46.01 13.33 21.89
C ALA A 163 46.47 12.56 20.63
N LEU A 164 45.90 12.91 19.48
CA LEU A 164 46.40 12.57 18.15
C LEU A 164 47.14 13.78 17.57
N LEU A 165 48.40 13.58 17.22
CA LEU A 165 49.36 14.62 16.94
C LEU A 165 50.16 14.32 15.67
N ILE A 166 50.78 15.35 15.11
CA ILE A 166 52.03 15.20 14.36
C ILE A 166 53.15 15.58 15.32
N ASN A 167 54.10 14.68 15.57
CA ASN A 167 55.26 14.91 16.42
C ASN A 167 56.52 14.42 15.70
N HIS A 168 57.56 15.25 15.63
CA HIS A 168 58.80 14.94 14.90
C HIS A 168 58.56 14.39 13.47
N ASP A 169 57.69 15.07 12.72
CA ASP A 169 57.22 14.71 11.36
C ASP A 169 56.35 13.44 11.25
N ARG A 170 55.90 12.84 12.34
CA ARG A 170 55.16 11.56 12.31
C ARG A 170 53.81 11.69 12.98
N TYR A 171 52.80 10.99 12.48
CA TYR A 171 51.55 10.84 13.22
C TYR A 171 51.81 10.01 14.47
N GLN A 172 51.35 10.50 15.62
CA GLN A 172 51.50 9.85 16.91
C GLN A 172 50.21 9.97 17.69
N PHE A 173 49.75 8.86 18.28
CA PHE A 173 48.61 8.86 19.18
C PHE A 173 49.07 8.49 20.59
N VAL A 174 48.68 9.30 21.56
CA VAL A 174 49.06 9.14 22.97
C VAL A 174 47.80 9.06 23.83
N VAL A 175 47.71 8.07 24.71
CA VAL A 175 46.60 7.90 25.66
C VAL A 175 47.10 7.86 27.09
N ASN A 176 46.32 8.42 28.01
CA ASN A 176 46.61 8.44 29.44
C ASN A 176 45.69 7.50 30.21
N THR A 177 46.23 6.43 30.79
CA THR A 177 45.44 5.47 31.59
C THR A 177 45.34 5.87 33.08
N GLY A 178 45.79 7.08 33.44
CA GLY A 178 45.91 7.54 34.83
C GLY A 178 47.05 6.90 35.62
N ARG A 179 47.61 5.77 35.16
CA ARG A 179 48.81 5.11 35.71
C ARG A 179 50.05 5.35 34.88
N ARG A 180 49.90 5.35 33.56
CA ARG A 180 50.98 5.48 32.57
C ARG A 180 50.43 6.05 31.26
N ALA A 181 51.27 6.75 30.51
CA ALA A 181 50.98 7.13 29.14
C ALA A 181 51.51 6.06 28.16
N TYR A 182 50.69 5.70 27.17
CA TYR A 182 51.06 4.80 26.08
C TYR A 182 51.00 5.56 24.76
N SER A 183 51.82 5.17 23.79
CA SER A 183 51.79 5.79 22.46
C SER A 183 52.09 4.82 21.34
N VAL A 184 51.51 5.09 20.18
CA VAL A 184 51.83 4.47 18.89
C VAL A 184 52.24 5.55 17.91
N THR A 185 53.26 5.28 17.10
CA THR A 185 53.88 6.26 16.19
C THR A 185 54.04 5.70 14.80
N SER A 186 53.62 6.45 13.78
CA SER A 186 53.75 6.01 12.41
C SER A 186 55.23 5.81 12.02
N PRO A 187 55.61 4.64 11.47
CA PRO A 187 56.96 4.37 11.00
C PRO A 187 57.31 5.18 9.75
N LYS A 188 56.33 5.85 9.12
CA LYS A 188 56.54 6.80 8.01
C LYS A 188 56.28 8.24 8.46
N LYS A 189 56.96 9.20 7.82
CA LYS A 189 56.67 10.62 8.02
C LYS A 189 55.31 10.98 7.41
N ALA A 190 54.60 11.91 8.03
CA ALA A 190 53.44 12.56 7.45
C ALA A 190 53.85 13.31 6.16
N LYS A 191 52.98 13.31 5.15
CA LYS A 191 53.23 13.90 3.84
C LYS A 191 52.64 15.31 3.81
N THR A 192 53.47 16.30 3.51
CA THR A 192 52.97 17.67 3.27
C THR A 192 52.31 17.76 1.91
N GLY A 193 51.27 18.61 1.80
CA GLY A 193 50.64 18.93 0.53
C GLY A 193 49.69 17.87 -0.05
N ALA A 194 49.29 16.88 0.76
CA ALA A 194 48.28 15.89 0.37
C ALA A 194 47.38 15.55 1.57
N PHE A 195 46.11 15.23 1.29
CA PHE A 195 45.21 14.66 2.30
C PHE A 195 45.66 13.24 2.65
N GLN A 196 45.69 12.94 3.94
CA GLN A 196 45.86 11.60 4.47
C GLN A 196 44.77 11.34 5.51
N HIS A 197 44.14 10.17 5.45
CA HIS A 197 43.20 9.77 6.48
C HIS A 197 44.00 9.20 7.65
N VAL A 198 43.79 9.74 8.85
CA VAL A 198 44.48 9.28 10.06
C VAL A 198 43.45 8.92 11.10
N ALA A 199 43.49 7.67 11.56
CA ALA A 199 42.62 7.18 12.61
C ALA A 199 43.43 6.51 13.71
N ALA A 200 42.96 6.60 14.95
CA ALA A 200 43.54 5.90 16.08
C ALA A 200 42.45 5.35 16.98
N THR A 201 42.65 4.13 17.47
CA THR A 201 41.66 3.38 18.25
C THR A 201 42.29 2.78 19.49
N TYR A 202 41.57 2.76 20.61
CA TYR A 202 41.98 2.13 21.85
C TYR A 202 40.79 1.44 22.50
N ASP A 203 40.90 0.14 22.75
CA ASP A 203 39.81 -0.72 23.28
C ASP A 203 39.94 -0.99 24.79
N GLY A 204 40.91 -0.36 25.47
CA GLY A 204 41.27 -0.64 26.87
C GLY A 204 42.39 -1.67 27.04
N ASP A 205 42.70 -2.42 25.99
CA ASP A 205 43.74 -3.44 25.97
C ASP A 205 44.86 -3.12 24.98
N THR A 206 44.51 -2.64 23.78
CA THR A 206 45.42 -2.42 22.65
C THR A 206 45.21 -1.03 22.04
N LEU A 207 46.31 -0.31 21.85
CA LEU A 207 46.36 0.98 21.16
C LEU A 207 46.76 0.76 19.70
N ARG A 208 46.05 1.34 18.74
CA ARG A 208 46.31 1.19 17.30
C ARG A 208 46.31 2.52 16.57
N LEU A 209 47.17 2.65 15.57
CA LEU A 209 47.23 3.79 14.65
C LEU A 209 47.09 3.33 13.21
N TYR A 210 46.25 4.03 12.46
CA TYR A 210 45.98 3.77 11.05
C TYR A 210 46.31 5.02 10.22
N VAL A 211 46.91 4.82 9.05
CA VAL A 211 47.12 5.86 8.05
C VAL A 211 46.63 5.33 6.70
N ASP A 212 45.74 6.08 6.07
CA ASP A 212 45.05 5.70 4.83
C ASP A 212 44.39 4.31 4.95
N GLY A 213 43.75 4.06 6.12
CA GLY A 213 43.01 2.84 6.47
C GLY A 213 43.85 1.62 6.82
N ILE A 214 45.18 1.70 6.73
CA ILE A 214 46.10 0.60 7.04
C ILE A 214 46.63 0.78 8.46
N GLU A 215 46.59 -0.27 9.29
CA GLU A 215 47.25 -0.28 10.60
C GLU A 215 48.77 -0.14 10.40
N VAL A 216 49.35 0.92 10.95
CA VAL A 216 50.77 1.24 10.79
C VAL A 216 51.59 1.01 12.06
N ASP A 217 50.94 0.95 13.22
CA ASP A 217 51.55 0.66 14.52
C ASP A 217 50.50 0.23 15.56
N SER A 218 50.92 -0.59 16.54
CA SER A 218 50.07 -1.08 17.63
C SER A 218 50.89 -1.35 18.89
N ASP A 219 50.32 -1.12 20.07
CA ASP A 219 50.96 -1.41 21.36
C ASP A 219 49.98 -2.01 22.38
N ASP A 220 50.49 -2.89 23.25
CA ASP A 220 49.74 -3.49 24.35
C ASP A 220 49.65 -2.49 25.50
N ALA A 221 48.48 -1.88 25.68
CA ALA A 221 48.24 -0.79 26.61
C ALA A 221 47.10 -1.14 27.56
N GLN A 222 47.42 -1.85 28.65
CA GLN A 222 46.42 -2.30 29.61
C GLN A 222 45.96 -1.15 30.54
N GLY A 223 44.66 -0.85 30.54
CA GLY A 223 44.07 0.12 31.46
C GLY A 223 42.82 0.80 30.92
N ARG A 224 42.24 1.70 31.71
CA ARG A 224 41.14 2.57 31.25
C ARG A 224 41.64 4.00 31.15
N ILE A 225 41.20 4.72 30.13
CA ILE A 225 41.42 6.16 30.07
C ILE A 225 40.50 6.81 31.09
N GLN A 226 41.05 7.66 31.96
CA GLN A 226 40.20 8.42 32.88
C GLN A 226 39.47 9.52 32.09
N ALA A 227 38.14 9.52 32.19
CA ALA A 227 37.31 10.56 31.61
C ALA A 227 37.46 11.84 32.45
N GLY A 228 37.85 12.92 31.77
CA GLY A 228 38.08 14.23 32.36
C GLY A 228 37.09 15.28 31.86
N PRO A 229 36.66 16.25 32.68
CA PRO A 229 35.84 17.36 32.22
C PRO A 229 36.68 18.28 31.34
N GLY A 230 36.33 18.39 30.05
CA GLY A 230 37.09 19.21 29.11
C GLY A 230 36.66 19.03 27.65
N PRO A 231 36.74 20.08 26.82
CA PRO A 231 36.28 20.01 25.44
C PRO A 231 37.16 19.08 24.59
N LEU A 232 36.62 18.68 23.44
CA LEU A 232 37.39 18.12 22.34
C LEU A 232 37.96 19.27 21.51
N LEU A 233 39.27 19.24 21.26
CA LEU A 233 39.99 20.27 20.49
C LEU A 233 40.58 19.66 19.23
N LEU A 234 40.45 20.37 18.10
CA LEU A 234 40.95 19.96 16.81
C LEU A 234 41.79 21.08 16.18
N GLY A 235 42.91 20.69 15.59
CA GLY A 235 43.81 21.59 14.86
C GLY A 235 44.66 22.54 15.72
N ASN A 236 44.38 22.69 17.02
CA ASN A 236 45.18 23.50 17.93
C ASN A 236 44.86 23.18 19.40
N ASP A 237 45.59 23.77 20.33
CA ASP A 237 45.38 23.62 21.76
C ASP A 237 45.87 24.82 22.58
N GLY A 238 45.71 24.75 23.90
CA GLY A 238 46.13 25.81 24.84
C GLY A 238 47.65 25.96 24.97
N SER A 239 48.44 25.06 24.37
CA SER A 239 49.90 25.06 24.38
C SER A 239 50.50 25.54 23.05
N GLU A 240 49.68 26.11 22.15
CA GLU A 240 50.06 26.64 20.84
C GLU A 240 50.65 25.61 19.86
N ARG A 241 50.32 24.32 20.04
CA ARG A 241 50.70 23.24 19.11
C ARG A 241 49.76 23.22 17.90
N ARG A 242 49.66 24.34 17.19
CA ARG A 242 48.73 24.55 16.09
C ARG A 242 49.12 23.73 14.86
N PHE A 243 48.19 22.94 14.33
CA PHE A 243 48.25 22.35 13.00
C PHE A 243 48.21 23.42 11.90
N ASP A 244 49.11 23.33 10.92
CA ASP A 244 49.08 24.18 9.75
C ASP A 244 48.60 23.38 8.54
N GLY A 245 47.33 23.54 8.16
CA GLY A 245 46.73 22.71 7.11
C GLY A 245 45.20 22.80 7.01
N VAL A 246 44.62 21.82 6.32
CA VAL A 246 43.16 21.63 6.23
C VAL A 246 42.76 20.36 6.98
N ILE A 247 41.70 20.47 7.78
CA ILE A 247 41.06 19.36 8.49
C ILE A 247 39.71 19.13 7.82
N ASP A 248 39.37 17.86 7.59
CA ASP A 248 38.08 17.47 7.03
C ASP A 248 37.57 16.15 7.62
N GLU A 249 36.25 15.99 7.62
CA GLU A 249 35.49 14.85 8.20
C GLU A 249 35.98 14.30 9.56
N PRO A 250 36.26 15.15 10.59
CA PRO A 250 36.59 14.65 11.91
C PRO A 250 35.48 13.79 12.52
N LEU A 251 35.89 12.66 13.11
CA LEU A 251 35.04 11.71 13.83
C LEU A 251 35.58 11.46 15.24
N PHE A 252 34.68 11.38 16.21
CA PHE A 252 34.97 10.98 17.58
C PHE A 252 33.98 9.92 18.07
N ALA A 253 34.49 8.85 18.65
CA ALA A 253 33.71 7.80 19.28
C ALA A 253 34.31 7.40 20.63
N THR A 254 33.45 6.96 21.54
CA THR A 254 33.77 6.51 22.91
C THR A 254 33.97 5.00 23.01
N HIS A 255 34.21 4.37 21.86
CA HIS A 255 34.53 2.95 21.70
C HIS A 255 35.60 2.79 20.61
N ALA A 256 36.25 1.64 20.57
CA ALA A 256 37.23 1.31 19.52
C ALA A 256 36.53 0.85 18.22
N LEU A 257 36.82 1.52 17.11
CA LEU A 257 36.46 1.06 15.78
C LEU A 257 37.36 -0.11 15.35
N THR A 258 36.78 -1.07 14.65
CA THR A 258 37.50 -2.18 14.00
C THR A 258 38.26 -1.70 12.78
N ALA A 259 39.26 -2.47 12.34
CA ALA A 259 40.00 -2.16 11.11
C ALA A 259 39.10 -2.05 9.86
N ALA A 260 38.01 -2.84 9.80
CA ALA A 260 37.04 -2.78 8.71
C ALA A 260 36.25 -1.46 8.73
N GLU A 261 35.82 -1.01 9.90
CA GLU A 261 35.14 0.28 10.06
C GLU A 261 36.07 1.45 9.75
N VAL A 262 37.33 1.41 10.20
CA VAL A 262 38.34 2.42 9.85
C VAL A 262 38.59 2.46 8.34
N SER A 263 38.58 1.31 7.66
CA SER A 263 38.67 1.26 6.19
C SER A 263 37.41 1.80 5.50
N ALA A 264 36.23 1.64 6.11
CA ALA A 264 34.98 2.15 5.57
C ALA A 264 34.93 3.69 5.60
N LEU A 265 35.59 4.33 6.57
CA LEU A 265 35.75 5.80 6.65
C LEU A 265 36.53 6.41 5.46
N LEU A 266 37.18 5.59 4.62
CA LEU A 266 37.89 6.06 3.43
C LEU A 266 37.00 6.27 2.20
N HIS A 267 35.77 5.73 2.22
CA HIS A 267 34.89 5.69 1.04
C HIS A 267 33.88 6.83 1.12
N ASP A 268 33.85 7.68 0.10
CA ASP A 268 32.89 8.77 -0.05
C ASP A 268 31.73 8.27 -0.92
N CYS A 269 30.68 7.73 -0.28
CA CYS A 269 29.46 7.39 -1.00
C CYS A 269 28.80 8.68 -1.48
N HIS A 270 29.08 9.04 -2.74
CA HIS A 270 28.44 10.17 -3.39
C HIS A 270 27.05 9.75 -3.87
N ASP A 271 26.03 9.98 -3.04
CA ASP A 271 24.63 9.81 -3.42
C ASP A 271 24.33 10.58 -4.72
N LEU A 272 24.14 9.86 -5.82
CA LEU A 272 23.77 10.44 -7.12
C LEU A 272 22.24 10.36 -7.27
N PRO A 273 21.58 11.45 -7.74
CA PRO A 273 20.13 11.45 -7.87
C PRO A 273 19.64 10.25 -8.69
N PRO A 274 18.66 9.48 -8.19
CA PRO A 274 18.10 8.37 -8.92
C PRO A 274 17.52 8.80 -10.26
N ALA A 275 17.54 7.89 -11.25
CA ALA A 275 16.89 8.13 -12.53
C ALA A 275 15.62 7.28 -12.68
N VAL A 276 14.65 7.84 -13.41
CA VAL A 276 13.40 7.16 -13.77
C VAL A 276 13.18 7.29 -15.26
N VAL A 277 13.01 6.16 -15.94
CA VAL A 277 12.66 6.07 -17.36
C VAL A 277 11.27 5.45 -17.46
N VAL A 278 10.41 6.04 -18.30
CA VAL A 278 9.03 5.59 -18.52
C VAL A 278 8.87 5.27 -19.99
N ASP A 279 8.34 4.08 -20.27
CA ASP A 279 8.02 3.62 -21.61
C ASP A 279 6.57 3.07 -21.68
N PRO A 280 5.67 3.64 -22.50
CA PRO A 280 5.89 4.82 -23.34
C PRO A 280 5.96 6.11 -22.52
N PHE A 281 6.81 7.05 -22.96
CA PHE A 281 7.11 8.26 -22.20
C PHE A 281 5.96 9.26 -22.08
N PHE A 282 5.15 9.41 -23.13
CA PHE A 282 4.05 10.39 -23.16
C PHE A 282 2.68 9.78 -23.38
N PHE A 283 2.55 8.81 -24.28
CA PHE A 283 1.25 8.24 -24.62
C PHE A 283 1.32 6.80 -25.10
N ILE A 284 0.27 6.04 -24.80
CA ILE A 284 -0.03 4.76 -25.43
C ILE A 284 -0.83 5.08 -26.71
N GLU A 285 -0.19 4.97 -27.87
CA GLU A 285 -0.76 5.33 -29.18
C GLU A 285 -1.98 4.46 -29.55
N SER A 286 -1.96 3.20 -29.11
CA SER A 286 -3.06 2.27 -29.28
C SER A 286 -3.24 1.43 -28.01
N ALA A 287 -4.28 1.75 -27.23
CA ALA A 287 -4.75 0.87 -26.16
C ALA A 287 -6.05 0.18 -26.62
N PRO A 288 -6.00 -1.07 -27.13
CA PRO A 288 -7.20 -1.75 -27.58
C PRO A 288 -8.15 -1.96 -26.40
N ALA A 289 -9.41 -1.59 -26.58
CA ALA A 289 -10.42 -1.77 -25.54
C ALA A 289 -10.55 -3.26 -25.17
N GLY A 290 -10.58 -3.56 -23.88
CA GLY A 290 -10.60 -4.91 -23.33
C GLY A 290 -9.25 -5.64 -23.30
N SER A 291 -8.16 -5.02 -23.76
CA SER A 291 -6.81 -5.61 -23.75
C SER A 291 -5.87 -4.88 -22.79
N VAL A 292 -4.88 -5.60 -22.27
CA VAL A 292 -3.83 -5.01 -21.43
C VAL A 292 -2.86 -4.23 -22.31
N SER A 293 -2.68 -2.96 -21.99
CA SER A 293 -1.57 -2.13 -22.43
C SER A 293 -0.65 -1.88 -21.24
N GLN A 294 0.66 -1.81 -21.44
CA GLN A 294 1.61 -1.70 -20.32
C GLN A 294 2.35 -0.36 -20.36
N ILE A 295 2.61 0.17 -19.17
CA ILE A 295 3.57 1.25 -18.93
C ILE A 295 4.70 0.61 -18.12
N HIS A 296 5.88 0.58 -18.71
CA HIS A 296 7.12 0.12 -18.11
C HIS A 296 7.82 1.29 -17.43
N ILE A 297 8.29 1.08 -16.21
CA ILE A 297 8.99 2.09 -15.42
C ILE A 297 10.27 1.49 -14.92
N ASP A 298 11.39 1.94 -15.47
CA ASP A 298 12.72 1.57 -15.02
C ASP A 298 13.23 2.63 -14.04
N VAL A 299 13.73 2.17 -12.89
CA VAL A 299 14.32 3.00 -11.85
C VAL A 299 15.79 2.64 -11.72
N PHE A 300 16.66 3.62 -11.50
CA PHE A 300 18.11 3.40 -11.44
C PHE A 300 18.67 3.99 -10.17
N ASN A 301 19.46 3.19 -9.45
CA ASN A 301 20.39 3.70 -8.48
C ASN A 301 21.65 4.14 -9.24
N ASN A 302 21.88 5.44 -9.30
CA ASN A 302 22.99 6.01 -10.06
C ASN A 302 24.27 6.13 -9.24
N ASP A 303 24.28 5.70 -7.97
CA ASP A 303 25.46 5.77 -7.13
C ASP A 303 26.64 5.04 -7.80
N GLU A 304 27.78 5.74 -7.94
CA GLU A 304 28.95 5.22 -8.63
C GLU A 304 29.77 4.25 -7.76
N ASP A 305 29.67 4.34 -6.43
CA ASP A 305 30.37 3.47 -5.49
C ASP A 305 29.50 2.26 -5.11
N LEU A 306 29.99 1.05 -5.37
CA LEU A 306 29.31 -0.21 -5.00
C LEU A 306 29.22 -0.43 -3.48
N ALA A 307 29.92 0.39 -2.68
CA ALA A 307 29.76 0.44 -1.23
C ALA A 307 28.52 1.21 -0.78
N CYS A 308 27.88 1.99 -1.67
CA CYS A 308 26.60 2.63 -1.40
C CYS A 308 25.50 1.56 -1.28
N GLY A 309 24.69 1.68 -0.22
CA GLY A 309 23.62 0.72 0.05
C GLY A 309 22.50 0.75 -1.01
N PRO A 310 21.68 -0.30 -1.10
CA PRO A 310 20.63 -0.36 -2.11
C PRO A 310 19.49 0.62 -1.82
N LEU A 311 18.90 1.17 -2.89
CA LEU A 311 17.73 2.05 -2.82
C LEU A 311 16.42 1.26 -2.97
N VAL A 312 15.37 1.67 -2.26
CA VAL A 312 14.06 1.00 -2.30
C VAL A 312 12.99 1.95 -2.84
N PHE A 313 12.68 1.78 -4.12
CA PHE A 313 11.69 2.60 -4.82
C PHE A 313 10.25 2.17 -4.50
N ARG A 314 9.34 3.15 -4.53
CA ARG A 314 7.91 2.97 -4.33
C ARG A 314 7.12 3.56 -5.49
N LEU A 315 6.20 2.78 -6.06
CA LEU A 315 5.25 3.21 -7.08
C LEU A 315 3.87 3.41 -6.47
N GLU A 316 3.22 4.53 -6.76
CA GLU A 316 1.80 4.76 -6.44
C GLU A 316 1.07 5.32 -7.67
N THR A 317 0.01 4.63 -8.10
CA THR A 317 -0.87 5.09 -9.19
C THR A 317 -2.02 5.95 -8.64
N SER A 318 -2.58 6.84 -9.45
CA SER A 318 -3.68 7.72 -9.08
C SER A 318 -4.77 7.76 -10.15
N ASN A 319 -5.96 8.18 -9.72
CA ASN A 319 -7.26 7.88 -10.32
C ASN A 319 -7.32 8.02 -11.86
N PRO A 320 -7.58 6.92 -12.60
CA PRO A 320 -7.93 7.02 -14.00
C PRO A 320 -9.41 7.44 -14.12
N GLY A 321 -9.79 8.12 -15.21
CA GLY A 321 -11.20 8.43 -15.45
C GLY A 321 -12.10 7.17 -15.46
N THR A 322 -13.41 7.36 -15.36
CA THR A 322 -14.40 6.27 -15.44
C THR A 322 -14.22 5.46 -16.73
N GLY A 323 -14.09 4.13 -16.61
CA GLY A 323 -13.96 3.22 -17.76
C GLY A 323 -12.55 2.70 -18.06
N LEU A 324 -11.56 3.05 -17.24
CA LEU A 324 -10.19 2.55 -17.36
C LEU A 324 -9.80 1.78 -16.10
N THR A 325 -9.46 0.51 -16.25
CA THR A 325 -8.87 -0.29 -15.16
C THR A 325 -7.35 -0.13 -15.19
N VAL A 326 -6.75 0.13 -14.03
CA VAL A 326 -5.30 0.27 -13.85
C VAL A 326 -4.83 -0.66 -12.74
N ASP A 327 -3.73 -1.35 -12.97
CA ASP A 327 -3.06 -2.24 -12.02
C ASP A 327 -1.56 -1.89 -12.00
N PRO A 328 -0.97 -1.47 -10.87
CA PRO A 328 -1.54 -1.46 -9.52
C PRO A 328 -2.72 -0.49 -9.38
N ALA A 329 -3.72 -0.89 -8.58
CA ALA A 329 -4.93 -0.11 -8.36
C ALA A 329 -4.59 1.28 -7.76
N PRO A 330 -5.34 2.34 -8.10
CA PRO A 330 -5.10 3.68 -7.59
C PRO A 330 -4.95 3.74 -6.07
N PHE A 331 -4.05 4.59 -5.59
CA PHE A 331 -3.70 4.78 -4.17
C PHE A 331 -3.12 3.53 -3.49
N THR A 332 -2.59 2.60 -4.30
CA THR A 332 -1.85 1.43 -3.81
C THR A 332 -0.36 1.69 -3.98
N THR A 333 0.38 1.70 -2.87
CA THR A 333 1.84 1.75 -2.89
C THR A 333 2.40 0.35 -3.16
N VAL A 334 3.12 0.20 -4.27
CA VAL A 334 3.94 -0.98 -4.59
C VAL A 334 5.38 -0.68 -4.22
N ILE A 335 5.98 -1.57 -3.43
CA ILE A 335 7.38 -1.47 -3.00
C ILE A 335 8.20 -2.36 -3.94
N GLY A 336 9.22 -1.79 -4.57
CA GLY A 336 10.14 -2.54 -5.43
C GLY A 336 11.17 -3.33 -4.61
N GLU A 337 11.84 -4.26 -5.28
CA GLU A 337 13.03 -4.90 -4.72
C GLU A 337 14.15 -3.87 -4.53
N PRO A 338 15.06 -4.07 -3.54
CA PRO A 338 16.22 -3.20 -3.36
C PRO A 338 17.09 -3.13 -4.64
N VAL A 339 17.49 -1.93 -5.03
CA VAL A 339 18.32 -1.65 -6.22
C VAL A 339 19.72 -1.26 -5.77
N GLU A 340 20.67 -2.16 -5.94
CA GLU A 340 22.10 -1.94 -5.67
C GLU A 340 22.65 -0.76 -6.48
N ALA A 341 23.73 -0.14 -6.00
CA ALA A 341 24.45 0.90 -6.73
C ALA A 341 24.80 0.49 -8.17
N GLN A 342 24.67 1.42 -9.11
CA GLN A 342 24.73 1.19 -10.57
C GLN A 342 23.68 0.20 -11.12
N GLY A 343 22.72 -0.22 -10.30
CA GLY A 343 21.68 -1.19 -10.63
C GLY A 343 20.39 -0.56 -11.15
N GLY A 344 19.54 -1.40 -11.72
CA GLY A 344 18.21 -1.04 -12.20
C GLY A 344 17.12 -1.90 -11.56
N GLY A 345 15.99 -1.28 -11.25
CA GLY A 345 14.74 -1.93 -10.86
C GLY A 345 13.63 -1.67 -11.89
N HIS A 346 12.55 -2.44 -11.82
CA HIS A 346 11.45 -2.34 -12.78
C HIS A 346 10.08 -2.39 -12.11
N PHE A 347 9.16 -1.56 -12.59
CA PHE A 347 7.73 -1.65 -12.31
C PHE A 347 6.94 -1.72 -13.61
N THR A 348 5.75 -2.31 -13.53
CA THR A 348 4.78 -2.34 -14.63
C THR A 348 3.45 -1.81 -14.15
N ILE A 349 2.85 -0.91 -14.93
CA ILE A 349 1.44 -0.53 -14.79
C ILE A 349 0.68 -1.14 -15.97
N ASN A 350 -0.24 -2.05 -15.69
CA ASN A 350 -1.19 -2.58 -16.64
C ASN A 350 -2.40 -1.63 -16.74
N VAL A 351 -2.78 -1.30 -17.96
CA VAL A 351 -3.90 -0.41 -18.30
C VAL A 351 -4.85 -1.16 -19.21
N ILE A 352 -6.12 -1.25 -18.82
CA ILE A 352 -7.16 -1.97 -19.56
C ILE A 352 -8.35 -1.02 -19.74
N PRO A 353 -8.53 -0.43 -20.92
CA PRO A 353 -9.76 0.31 -21.22
C PRO A 353 -10.94 -0.64 -21.26
N ASP A 354 -12.08 -0.23 -20.71
CA ASP A 354 -13.32 -1.00 -20.81
C ASP A 354 -13.64 -1.26 -22.28
N ALA A 355 -14.01 -2.50 -22.60
CA ALA A 355 -14.32 -2.94 -23.96
C ALA A 355 -15.44 -2.11 -24.64
N ASP A 356 -16.22 -1.39 -23.85
CA ASP A 356 -17.37 -0.58 -24.29
C ASP A 356 -17.04 0.89 -24.55
N LEU A 357 -15.79 1.29 -24.34
CA LEU A 357 -15.40 2.67 -24.56
C LEU A 357 -15.42 3.01 -26.05
N PRO A 358 -15.92 4.20 -26.42
CA PRO A 358 -15.75 4.73 -27.76
C PRO A 358 -14.27 4.73 -28.16
N VAL A 359 -13.99 4.45 -29.42
CA VAL A 359 -12.65 4.62 -30.00
C VAL A 359 -12.24 6.09 -29.87
N PHE A 360 -10.97 6.35 -29.57
CA PHE A 360 -10.39 7.67 -29.31
C PHE A 360 -10.88 8.36 -28.03
N THR A 361 -11.40 7.60 -27.06
CA THR A 361 -11.57 8.14 -25.70
C THR A 361 -10.19 8.33 -25.08
N ASP A 362 -9.96 9.49 -24.46
CA ASP A 362 -8.69 9.88 -23.88
C ASP A 362 -8.71 9.77 -22.34
N PHE A 363 -7.65 9.19 -21.80
CA PHE A 363 -7.43 9.10 -20.36
C PHE A 363 -6.01 9.50 -19.98
N PHE A 364 -5.81 9.87 -18.72
CA PHE A 364 -4.49 10.08 -18.13
C PHE A 364 -4.28 9.08 -17.01
N VAL A 365 -3.19 8.31 -17.11
CA VAL A 365 -2.69 7.45 -16.03
C VAL A 365 -1.60 8.22 -15.31
N ASN A 366 -1.92 8.67 -14.10
CA ASN A 366 -1.03 9.46 -13.26
C ASN A 366 -0.38 8.56 -12.21
N PHE A 367 0.93 8.68 -12.01
CA PHE A 367 1.63 7.90 -10.98
C PHE A 367 2.84 8.65 -10.42
N THR A 368 3.26 8.23 -9.23
CA THR A 368 4.41 8.78 -8.51
C THR A 368 5.39 7.67 -8.18
N ILE A 369 6.68 7.96 -8.41
CA ILE A 369 7.82 7.17 -7.92
C ILE A 369 8.46 7.93 -6.77
N SER A 370 8.76 7.26 -5.66
CA SER A 370 9.48 7.85 -4.53
C SER A 370 10.53 6.91 -3.98
N GLU A 371 11.62 7.48 -3.46
CA GLU A 371 12.65 6.81 -2.68
C GLU A 371 12.90 7.69 -1.44
N PRO A 372 12.55 7.23 -0.22
CA PRO A 372 12.60 8.07 0.97
C PRO A 372 13.99 8.36 1.52
N SER A 373 14.97 7.47 1.36
CA SER A 373 16.29 7.61 1.98
C SER A 373 17.08 8.79 1.41
N GLN A 374 16.93 9.06 0.11
CA GLN A 374 17.50 10.21 -0.58
C GLN A 374 16.48 11.35 -0.80
N ASN A 375 15.28 11.28 -0.19
CA ASN A 375 14.18 12.24 -0.37
C ASN A 375 13.82 12.49 -1.86
N PHE A 376 13.91 11.43 -2.66
CA PHE A 376 13.61 11.47 -4.09
C PHE A 376 12.12 11.27 -4.35
N PHE A 377 11.54 12.11 -5.21
CA PHE A 377 10.17 11.95 -5.68
C PHE A 377 9.99 12.49 -7.10
N VAL A 378 9.24 11.76 -7.93
CA VAL A 378 8.91 12.14 -9.30
C VAL A 378 7.47 11.73 -9.61
N SER A 379 6.67 12.67 -10.12
CA SER A 379 5.33 12.39 -10.65
C SER A 379 5.32 12.42 -12.17
N LYS A 380 4.61 11.46 -12.77
CA LYS A 380 4.48 11.29 -14.22
C LYS A 380 3.02 11.07 -14.61
N SER A 381 2.73 11.34 -15.88
CA SER A 381 1.42 11.14 -16.48
C SER A 381 1.61 10.56 -17.88
N VAL A 382 0.90 9.48 -18.19
CA VAL A 382 0.88 8.86 -19.52
C VAL A 382 -0.54 8.94 -20.07
N GLN A 383 -0.68 9.52 -21.25
CA GLN A 383 -1.97 9.62 -21.94
C GLN A 383 -2.30 8.29 -22.63
N VAL A 384 -3.57 7.90 -22.63
CA VAL A 384 -4.02 6.62 -23.20
C VAL A 384 -5.14 6.88 -24.19
N PHE A 385 -4.96 6.45 -25.44
CA PHE A 385 -5.97 6.53 -26.49
C PHE A 385 -6.59 5.15 -26.72
N THR A 386 -7.91 5.05 -26.51
CA THR A 386 -8.61 3.80 -26.78
C THR A 386 -8.68 3.52 -28.28
N THR A 387 -8.43 2.27 -28.64
CA THR A 387 -8.63 1.76 -30.01
C THR A 387 -9.66 0.63 -30.00
N ALA A 388 -10.17 0.29 -31.19
CA ALA A 388 -11.08 -0.84 -31.31
C ALA A 388 -10.40 -2.13 -30.78
N PRO A 389 -11.14 -3.03 -30.12
CA PRO A 389 -10.61 -4.31 -29.68
C PRO A 389 -9.96 -5.07 -30.84
N THR A 390 -8.72 -5.54 -30.66
CA THR A 390 -7.96 -6.27 -31.69
C THR A 390 -8.12 -7.79 -31.60
N GLU A 391 -8.64 -8.27 -30.47
CA GLU A 391 -8.83 -9.68 -30.16
C GLU A 391 -10.25 -9.95 -29.65
N CYS A 392 -10.58 -11.22 -29.43
CA CYS A 392 -11.81 -11.58 -28.75
C CYS A 392 -11.87 -10.93 -27.36
N HIS A 393 -12.97 -10.22 -27.11
CA HIS A 393 -13.22 -9.47 -25.89
C HIS A 393 -14.66 -9.70 -25.43
N VAL A 394 -14.93 -9.50 -24.15
CA VAL A 394 -16.29 -9.48 -23.60
C VAL A 394 -16.63 -8.05 -23.24
N SER A 395 -17.80 -7.59 -23.65
CA SER A 395 -18.37 -6.29 -23.28
C SER A 395 -19.07 -6.36 -21.92
N ASN A 396 -18.70 -5.46 -21.01
CA ASN A 396 -19.37 -5.37 -19.71
C ASN A 396 -20.81 -4.87 -19.86
N LYS A 397 -21.05 -3.88 -20.73
CA LYS A 397 -22.37 -3.25 -20.93
C LYS A 397 -23.32 -4.06 -21.79
N ARG A 398 -22.82 -4.88 -22.71
CA ARG A 398 -23.63 -5.65 -23.68
C ARG A 398 -23.79 -7.11 -23.30
N GLU A 399 -22.87 -7.68 -22.53
CA GLU A 399 -22.88 -9.13 -22.26
C GLU A 399 -23.05 -9.46 -20.77
N LEU A 400 -22.71 -8.55 -19.84
CA LEU A 400 -22.70 -8.82 -18.40
C LEU A 400 -23.70 -7.98 -17.59
N MET A 401 -23.67 -6.66 -17.74
CA MET A 401 -24.48 -5.68 -16.99
C MET A 401 -25.15 -4.72 -17.95
N ILE A 402 -26.36 -5.07 -18.39
CA ILE A 402 -27.06 -4.34 -19.45
C ILE A 402 -27.96 -3.29 -18.81
N THR A 403 -27.54 -2.03 -18.89
CA THR A 403 -28.23 -0.85 -18.32
C THR A 403 -28.51 0.24 -19.35
N ASP A 404 -28.16 0.02 -20.62
CA ASP A 404 -28.33 1.01 -21.69
C ASP A 404 -29.80 1.41 -21.85
N LEU A 405 -30.04 2.70 -22.06
CA LEU A 405 -31.39 3.27 -22.10
C LEU A 405 -32.25 2.71 -23.23
N SER A 406 -31.63 2.30 -24.35
CA SER A 406 -32.37 1.65 -25.43
C SER A 406 -32.96 0.31 -25.02
N VAL A 407 -32.46 -0.30 -23.94
CA VAL A 407 -32.94 -1.56 -23.35
C VAL A 407 -33.85 -1.29 -22.16
N VAL A 408 -33.36 -0.54 -21.17
CA VAL A 408 -34.06 -0.41 -19.87
C VAL A 408 -35.22 0.58 -19.91
N ASP A 409 -35.27 1.45 -20.92
CA ASP A 409 -36.39 2.33 -21.25
C ASP A 409 -37.01 1.97 -22.61
N ASP A 410 -36.85 0.72 -23.10
CA ASP A 410 -37.43 0.26 -24.36
C ASP A 410 -38.97 0.43 -24.34
N PRO A 411 -39.56 1.27 -25.21
CA PRO A 411 -40.98 1.61 -25.15
C PRO A 411 -41.92 0.46 -25.48
N ILE A 412 -41.41 -0.66 -26.02
CA ILE A 412 -42.18 -1.84 -26.40
C ILE A 412 -42.01 -2.94 -25.35
N ARG A 413 -40.80 -3.16 -24.85
CA ARG A 413 -40.46 -4.31 -23.99
C ARG A 413 -40.55 -3.98 -22.50
N THR A 414 -40.30 -2.74 -22.09
CA THR A 414 -40.39 -2.32 -20.68
C THR A 414 -41.70 -1.63 -20.33
N ALA A 415 -42.61 -1.50 -21.30
CA ALA A 415 -43.99 -1.05 -21.10
C ALA A 415 -44.97 -2.10 -21.64
N PHE A 416 -46.19 -2.13 -21.11
CA PHE A 416 -47.25 -3.03 -21.58
C PHE A 416 -48.43 -2.22 -22.12
N ASP A 417 -48.80 -2.48 -23.37
CA ASP A 417 -50.00 -1.93 -24.02
C ASP A 417 -51.02 -3.04 -24.29
N ALA A 418 -52.16 -3.02 -23.62
CA ALA A 418 -53.22 -4.02 -23.79
C ALA A 418 -53.84 -4.05 -25.20
N ALA A 419 -53.70 -2.97 -25.98
CA ALA A 419 -54.18 -2.89 -27.36
C ALA A 419 -53.16 -3.41 -28.39
N SER A 420 -51.90 -3.62 -27.98
CA SER A 420 -50.84 -4.02 -28.88
C SER A 420 -50.89 -5.53 -29.20
N ALA A 421 -50.81 -5.86 -30.48
CA ALA A 421 -50.64 -7.23 -30.98
C ALA A 421 -49.16 -7.60 -31.20
N ASP A 422 -48.24 -6.72 -30.82
CA ASP A 422 -46.80 -6.96 -30.97
C ASP A 422 -46.34 -8.07 -30.01
N PRO A 423 -45.71 -9.15 -30.49
CA PRO A 423 -45.21 -10.22 -29.61
C PRO A 423 -44.12 -9.76 -28.63
N ARG A 424 -43.48 -8.61 -28.87
CA ARG A 424 -42.47 -8.00 -27.98
C ARG A 424 -43.09 -7.25 -26.79
N ASN A 425 -44.40 -6.98 -26.85
CA ASN A 425 -45.12 -6.13 -25.91
C ASN A 425 -44.92 -6.58 -24.46
N GLY A 426 -44.24 -5.75 -23.68
CA GLY A 426 -44.00 -5.94 -22.26
C GLY A 426 -43.06 -7.09 -21.90
N ALA A 427 -42.24 -7.61 -22.83
CA ALA A 427 -41.37 -8.78 -22.61
C ALA A 427 -40.42 -8.66 -21.39
N TRP A 428 -40.07 -7.44 -20.98
CA TRP A 428 -39.20 -7.15 -19.82
C TRP A 428 -39.92 -6.41 -18.69
N THR A 429 -41.26 -6.38 -18.72
CA THR A 429 -42.06 -5.80 -17.64
C THR A 429 -42.11 -6.73 -16.43
N PHE A 430 -42.27 -6.15 -15.23
CA PHE A 430 -42.56 -6.92 -14.02
C PHE A 430 -43.76 -7.86 -14.23
N LYS A 431 -44.83 -7.38 -14.90
CA LYS A 431 -46.00 -8.17 -15.28
C LYS A 431 -45.63 -9.46 -15.99
N HIS A 432 -44.87 -9.37 -17.07
CA HIS A 432 -44.51 -10.53 -17.88
C HIS A 432 -43.74 -11.58 -17.08
N LEU A 433 -42.79 -11.15 -16.25
CA LEU A 433 -41.98 -12.05 -15.42
C LEU A 433 -42.82 -12.77 -14.37
N VAL A 434 -43.72 -12.04 -13.67
CA VAL A 434 -44.55 -12.65 -12.62
C VAL A 434 -45.63 -13.57 -13.19
N GLU A 435 -46.20 -13.25 -14.36
CA GLU A 435 -47.14 -14.12 -15.06
C GLU A 435 -46.47 -15.40 -15.59
N SER A 436 -45.22 -15.28 -16.06
CA SER A 436 -44.44 -16.42 -16.56
C SER A 436 -44.04 -17.40 -15.45
N MET A 437 -43.86 -16.92 -14.22
CA MET A 437 -43.48 -17.77 -13.08
C MET A 437 -44.66 -18.24 -12.22
N ALA A 438 -45.85 -17.64 -12.35
CA ALA A 438 -47.04 -18.02 -11.59
C ALA A 438 -47.65 -19.35 -12.07
N PRO A 439 -48.44 -20.07 -11.24
CA PRO A 439 -49.07 -21.32 -11.65
C PRO A 439 -50.03 -21.15 -12.83
N THR A 440 -50.70 -19.98 -12.92
CA THR A 440 -51.29 -19.42 -14.15
C THR A 440 -51.11 -17.90 -14.17
N PRO A 441 -51.13 -17.24 -15.35
CA PRO A 441 -51.04 -15.77 -15.45
C PRO A 441 -52.11 -15.04 -14.61
N GLU A 442 -53.33 -15.56 -14.57
CA GLU A 442 -54.47 -14.96 -13.84
C GLU A 442 -54.26 -14.96 -12.32
N GLN A 443 -53.40 -15.86 -11.81
CA GLN A 443 -53.07 -15.96 -10.39
C GLN A 443 -51.91 -15.04 -9.98
N ALA A 444 -51.17 -14.47 -10.95
CA ALA A 444 -49.99 -13.66 -10.66
C ALA A 444 -50.28 -12.43 -9.78
N PRO A 445 -51.37 -11.66 -9.97
CA PRO A 445 -51.68 -10.51 -9.10
C PRO A 445 -51.84 -10.91 -7.63
N ALA A 446 -52.56 -12.00 -7.36
CA ALA A 446 -52.81 -12.48 -6.00
C ALA A 446 -51.52 -13.04 -5.37
N MET A 447 -50.68 -13.72 -6.14
CA MET A 447 -49.38 -14.22 -5.68
C MET A 447 -48.45 -13.07 -5.29
N VAL A 448 -48.35 -12.02 -6.11
CA VAL A 448 -47.56 -10.82 -5.80
C VAL A 448 -48.10 -10.12 -4.55
N GLU A 449 -49.41 -9.89 -4.47
CA GLU A 449 -50.01 -9.24 -3.30
C GLU A 449 -49.78 -10.04 -2.02
N ALA A 450 -49.91 -11.37 -2.07
CA ALA A 450 -49.63 -12.23 -0.92
C ALA A 450 -48.17 -12.12 -0.47
N ALA A 451 -47.21 -12.14 -1.41
CA ALA A 451 -45.79 -11.98 -1.10
C ALA A 451 -45.49 -10.60 -0.46
N LEU A 452 -46.00 -9.52 -1.04
CA LEU A 452 -45.79 -8.16 -0.51
C LEU A 452 -46.46 -7.97 0.86
N ARG A 453 -47.61 -8.60 1.12
CA ARG A 453 -48.27 -8.54 2.43
C ARG A 453 -47.45 -9.19 3.56
N THR A 454 -46.51 -10.08 3.27
CA THR A 454 -45.61 -10.64 4.29
C THR A 454 -44.70 -9.59 4.94
N PHE A 455 -44.50 -8.43 4.29
CA PHE A 455 -43.79 -7.30 4.89
C PHE A 455 -44.60 -6.66 6.02
N LEU A 456 -45.92 -6.82 6.06
CA LEU A 456 -46.79 -6.18 7.05
C LEU A 456 -46.91 -6.96 8.36
N THR A 457 -46.29 -8.15 8.44
CA THR A 457 -46.37 -9.06 9.58
C THR A 457 -44.97 -9.52 9.98
N PRO A 458 -44.74 -9.91 11.26
CA PRO A 458 -43.46 -10.49 11.66
C PRO A 458 -43.16 -11.74 10.81
N LEU A 459 -41.94 -11.81 10.26
CA LEU A 459 -41.49 -12.96 9.48
C LEU A 459 -40.57 -13.83 10.35
N THR A 460 -41.03 -15.01 10.72
CA THR A 460 -40.21 -15.98 11.48
C THR A 460 -39.73 -17.11 10.59
N LEU A 461 -38.41 -17.25 10.45
CA LEU A 461 -37.76 -18.34 9.74
C LEU A 461 -36.60 -18.87 10.58
N ASN A 462 -36.44 -20.20 10.62
CA ASN A 462 -35.34 -20.89 11.33
C ASN A 462 -35.17 -20.49 12.82
N GLY A 463 -36.19 -19.93 13.46
CA GLY A 463 -36.12 -19.46 14.85
C GLY A 463 -35.75 -17.98 15.02
N PHE A 464 -35.44 -17.26 13.94
CA PHE A 464 -35.21 -15.81 13.94
C PHE A 464 -36.46 -15.09 13.42
N THR A 465 -36.68 -13.85 13.88
CA THR A 465 -37.84 -13.04 13.48
C THR A 465 -37.41 -11.69 12.95
N ALA A 466 -37.78 -11.39 11.70
CA ALA A 466 -37.66 -10.05 11.12
C ALA A 466 -38.91 -9.22 11.43
N VAL A 467 -38.71 -7.95 11.78
CA VAL A 467 -39.79 -7.02 12.14
C VAL A 467 -40.64 -6.63 10.92
N PRO A 468 -41.90 -6.22 11.12
CA PRO A 468 -42.72 -5.68 10.03
C PRO A 468 -42.13 -4.41 9.41
N ARG A 469 -42.38 -4.23 8.12
CA ARG A 469 -42.02 -3.11 7.24
C ARG A 469 -43.31 -2.39 6.81
N PRO A 470 -43.92 -1.56 7.68
CA PRO A 470 -45.28 -1.06 7.49
C PRO A 470 -45.43 -0.10 6.30
N ASN A 471 -44.37 0.59 5.88
CA ASN A 471 -44.43 1.51 4.72
C ASN A 471 -44.65 0.76 3.39
N MET A 472 -44.50 -0.57 3.34
CA MET A 472 -44.99 -1.39 2.21
C MET A 472 -46.47 -1.13 1.91
N ARG A 473 -47.27 -0.86 2.96
CA ARG A 473 -48.68 -0.55 2.79
C ARG A 473 -48.87 0.77 2.05
N ASP A 474 -48.26 1.83 2.56
CA ASP A 474 -48.60 3.19 2.19
C ASP A 474 -47.82 3.69 0.97
N LEU A 475 -46.60 3.19 0.76
CA LEU A 475 -45.74 3.56 -0.38
C LEU A 475 -45.94 2.66 -1.60
N VAL A 476 -46.37 1.39 -1.41
CA VAL A 476 -46.49 0.41 -2.50
C VAL A 476 -47.93 -0.05 -2.68
N LEU A 477 -48.49 -0.81 -1.73
CA LEU A 477 -49.78 -1.50 -1.92
C LEU A 477 -50.99 -0.57 -2.08
N ALA A 478 -51.02 0.56 -1.37
CA ALA A 478 -52.11 1.54 -1.43
C ALA A 478 -52.06 2.39 -2.70
N ARG A 479 -50.87 2.54 -3.30
CA ARG A 479 -50.64 3.39 -4.49
C ARG A 479 -50.64 2.60 -5.79
N TRP A 480 -50.47 1.27 -5.72
CA TRP A 480 -50.54 0.39 -6.88
C TRP A 480 -51.97 0.35 -7.43
N PRO A 481 -52.21 0.75 -8.70
CA PRO A 481 -53.52 0.68 -9.32
C PRO A 481 -54.15 -0.71 -9.22
N ARG A 482 -55.48 -0.73 -9.09
CA ARG A 482 -56.28 -1.95 -9.02
C ARG A 482 -57.13 -2.09 -10.28
N THR A 483 -57.30 -3.31 -10.75
CA THR A 483 -58.26 -3.64 -11.81
C THR A 483 -59.70 -3.56 -11.28
N ALA A 484 -60.70 -3.64 -12.16
CA ALA A 484 -62.12 -3.58 -11.78
C ALA A 484 -62.55 -4.69 -10.80
N ASN A 485 -61.83 -5.82 -10.75
CA ASN A 485 -62.11 -6.93 -9.82
C ASN A 485 -61.34 -6.81 -8.49
N GLY A 486 -60.61 -5.70 -8.27
CA GLY A 486 -59.89 -5.40 -7.02
C GLY A 486 -58.49 -6.03 -6.92
N GLN A 487 -58.01 -6.73 -7.94
CA GLN A 487 -56.64 -7.25 -7.99
C GLN A 487 -55.63 -6.14 -8.30
N LEU A 488 -54.35 -6.34 -7.95
CA LEU A 488 -53.27 -5.47 -8.42
C LEU A 488 -53.25 -5.46 -9.96
N ASP A 489 -53.24 -4.28 -10.55
CA ASP A 489 -53.05 -4.11 -11.98
C ASP A 489 -51.55 -4.20 -12.31
N LEU A 490 -51.12 -5.39 -12.72
CA LEU A 490 -49.71 -5.65 -13.04
C LEU A 490 -49.23 -4.85 -14.25
N ALA A 491 -50.12 -4.46 -15.18
CA ALA A 491 -49.74 -3.61 -16.32
C ALA A 491 -49.33 -2.20 -15.89
N ARG A 492 -49.76 -1.77 -14.70
CA ARG A 492 -49.43 -0.48 -14.10
C ARG A 492 -48.59 -0.64 -12.84
N SER A 493 -47.69 -1.63 -12.82
CA SER A 493 -46.80 -1.86 -11.68
C SER A 493 -45.85 -0.68 -11.44
N PRO A 494 -45.52 -0.35 -10.18
CA PRO A 494 -44.53 0.68 -9.85
C PRO A 494 -43.08 0.19 -10.02
N MET A 495 -42.84 -0.85 -10.83
CA MET A 495 -41.55 -1.52 -10.94
C MET A 495 -40.84 -1.06 -12.20
N ARG A 496 -39.72 -0.35 -12.04
CA ARG A 496 -38.89 0.14 -13.15
C ARG A 496 -37.67 -0.76 -13.35
N LEU A 497 -37.42 -1.19 -14.58
CA LEU A 497 -36.26 -2.02 -14.90
C LEU A 497 -34.96 -1.19 -14.79
N ASN A 498 -34.02 -1.61 -13.96
CA ASN A 498 -32.70 -0.99 -13.82
C ASN A 498 -31.64 -1.69 -14.67
N ALA A 499 -31.67 -3.03 -14.71
CA ALA A 499 -30.64 -3.82 -15.37
C ALA A 499 -31.13 -5.22 -15.75
N ILE A 500 -30.57 -5.76 -16.83
CA ILE A 500 -30.55 -7.19 -17.15
C ILE A 500 -29.11 -7.68 -16.95
N VAL A 501 -28.92 -8.72 -16.14
CA VAL A 501 -27.58 -9.15 -15.70
C VAL A 501 -27.33 -10.60 -16.08
N ASN A 502 -26.13 -10.87 -16.58
CA ASN A 502 -25.63 -12.20 -16.88
C ASN A 502 -24.55 -12.62 -15.86
N ARG A 503 -24.73 -13.79 -15.26
CA ARG A 503 -23.89 -14.39 -14.21
C ARG A 503 -23.48 -15.82 -14.58
N MET A 504 -22.86 -15.98 -15.74
CA MET A 504 -22.25 -17.25 -16.17
C MET A 504 -21.17 -17.74 -15.19
N ASP A 505 -20.57 -16.85 -14.40
CA ASP A 505 -19.60 -17.19 -13.34
C ASP A 505 -20.21 -18.06 -12.23
N LEU A 506 -21.54 -18.05 -12.07
CA LEU A 506 -22.24 -18.88 -11.09
C LEU A 506 -22.56 -20.31 -11.58
N ARG A 507 -22.08 -20.69 -12.78
CA ARG A 507 -22.38 -21.99 -13.40
C ARG A 507 -22.15 -23.18 -12.47
N ASP A 508 -23.11 -24.10 -12.48
CA ASP A 508 -23.05 -25.36 -11.75
C ASP A 508 -23.81 -26.44 -12.51
N LEU A 509 -23.10 -27.09 -13.43
CA LEU A 509 -23.66 -28.14 -14.28
C LEU A 509 -24.19 -29.33 -13.46
N SER A 510 -23.59 -29.61 -12.29
CA SER A 510 -24.07 -30.65 -11.38
C SER A 510 -25.47 -30.36 -10.83
N LYS A 511 -25.87 -29.08 -10.82
CA LYS A 511 -27.21 -28.59 -10.45
C LYS A 511 -28.04 -28.20 -11.67
N GLY A 512 -27.63 -28.62 -12.87
CA GLY A 512 -28.33 -28.41 -14.13
C GLY A 512 -28.48 -26.94 -14.52
N ASN A 513 -27.45 -26.13 -14.33
CA ASN A 513 -27.47 -24.73 -14.77
C ASN A 513 -26.11 -24.23 -15.29
N ALA A 514 -26.15 -23.39 -16.32
CA ALA A 514 -25.01 -22.73 -16.95
C ALA A 514 -24.63 -21.39 -16.28
N GLY A 515 -25.27 -21.04 -15.17
CA GLY A 515 -25.13 -19.74 -14.52
C GLY A 515 -26.50 -19.16 -14.20
N GLU A 516 -26.57 -17.85 -14.12
CA GLU A 516 -27.78 -17.13 -13.75
C GLU A 516 -28.03 -15.90 -14.63
N GLY A 517 -29.29 -15.69 -15.03
CA GLY A 517 -29.77 -14.45 -15.64
C GLY A 517 -30.62 -13.68 -14.64
N ARG A 518 -30.52 -12.35 -14.59
CA ARG A 518 -31.28 -11.54 -13.64
C ARG A 518 -31.99 -10.37 -14.28
N PHE A 519 -33.13 -10.02 -13.70
CA PHE A 519 -33.80 -8.73 -13.88
C PHE A 519 -33.80 -7.98 -12.55
N VAL A 520 -33.30 -6.74 -12.57
CA VAL A 520 -33.26 -5.88 -11.39
C VAL A 520 -34.25 -4.75 -11.56
N PHE A 521 -35.23 -4.65 -10.68
CA PHE A 521 -36.22 -3.58 -10.66
C PHE A 521 -36.00 -2.66 -9.45
N ALA A 522 -36.14 -1.35 -9.65
CA ALA A 522 -36.42 -0.41 -8.57
C ALA A 522 -37.93 -0.23 -8.39
N ILE A 523 -38.35 0.16 -7.18
CA ILE A 523 -39.72 0.58 -6.91
C ILE A 523 -39.80 2.10 -7.07
N ASP A 524 -40.63 2.57 -8.01
CA ASP A 524 -40.86 3.99 -8.25
C ASP A 524 -41.69 4.62 -7.12
N ASP A 525 -41.32 5.83 -6.72
CA ASP A 525 -42.18 6.69 -5.90
C ASP A 525 -43.09 7.52 -6.82
N PRO A 526 -44.42 7.37 -6.72
CA PRO A 526 -45.36 8.14 -7.54
C PRO A 526 -45.46 9.62 -7.13
N ASP A 527 -45.03 10.02 -5.93
CA ASP A 527 -45.15 11.40 -5.44
C ASP A 527 -43.90 12.25 -5.73
N PHE A 528 -42.77 11.61 -6.03
CA PHE A 528 -41.51 12.28 -6.32
C PHE A 528 -41.05 11.92 -7.73
N ILE A 529 -41.41 12.77 -8.70
CA ILE A 529 -41.00 12.61 -10.09
C ILE A 529 -39.47 12.59 -10.15
N GLY A 530 -38.92 11.38 -10.25
CA GLY A 530 -37.49 11.12 -10.40
C GLY A 530 -36.88 10.22 -9.32
N PHE A 531 -37.20 10.40 -8.03
CA PHE A 531 -36.59 9.57 -6.98
C PHE A 531 -37.39 8.27 -6.79
N GLY A 532 -36.84 7.14 -7.24
CA GLY A 532 -37.34 5.83 -6.82
C GLY A 532 -37.12 5.65 -5.32
N LEU A 533 -37.96 4.83 -4.69
CA LEU A 533 -37.71 4.37 -3.32
C LEU A 533 -36.31 3.74 -3.26
N ARG A 534 -35.66 3.81 -2.09
CA ARG A 534 -34.52 2.97 -1.72
C ARG A 534 -35.00 1.53 -1.50
N ALA A 535 -35.50 0.93 -2.57
CA ALA A 535 -36.05 -0.40 -2.62
C ALA A 535 -35.85 -1.03 -4.02
N THR A 536 -35.35 -2.27 -4.06
CA THR A 536 -35.22 -3.05 -5.31
C THR A 536 -35.77 -4.46 -5.16
N LEU A 537 -36.17 -5.05 -6.30
CA LEU A 537 -36.51 -6.46 -6.45
C LEU A 537 -35.61 -7.07 -7.53
N ILE A 538 -34.90 -8.14 -7.20
CA ILE A 538 -33.97 -8.84 -8.08
C ILE A 538 -34.55 -10.22 -8.36
N PHE A 539 -34.93 -10.48 -9.61
CA PHE A 539 -35.37 -11.79 -10.06
C PHE A 539 -34.17 -12.55 -10.58
N GLU A 540 -33.85 -13.68 -9.97
CA GLU A 540 -32.68 -14.49 -10.30
C GLU A 540 -33.12 -15.81 -10.89
N TYR A 541 -32.76 -16.07 -12.14
CA TYR A 541 -33.16 -17.25 -12.90
C TYR A 541 -31.95 -18.10 -13.23
N LYS A 542 -32.04 -19.42 -12.97
CA LYS A 542 -30.99 -20.32 -13.43
C LYS A 542 -31.05 -20.42 -14.95
N LEU A 543 -29.90 -20.39 -15.61
CA LEU A 543 -29.79 -20.68 -17.04
C LEU A 543 -29.83 -22.20 -17.25
N PRO A 544 -30.92 -22.81 -17.76
CA PRO A 544 -31.04 -24.27 -17.79
C PRO A 544 -29.96 -24.92 -18.67
N ALA A 545 -29.29 -25.95 -18.15
CA ALA A 545 -28.26 -26.71 -18.86
C ALA A 545 -28.17 -28.14 -18.35
N LYS A 546 -27.83 -29.09 -19.22
CA LYS A 546 -27.63 -30.52 -18.91
C LYS A 546 -26.26 -31.03 -19.31
N THR A 547 -25.65 -30.41 -20.32
CA THR A 547 -24.34 -30.77 -20.85
C THR A 547 -23.39 -29.58 -20.80
N GLU A 548 -22.09 -29.83 -20.91
CA GLU A 548 -21.12 -28.75 -21.10
C GLU A 548 -21.35 -27.98 -22.40
N GLN A 549 -21.91 -28.63 -23.42
CA GLN A 549 -22.25 -27.95 -24.66
C GLN A 549 -23.34 -26.91 -24.43
N ASP A 550 -24.36 -27.22 -23.62
CA ASP A 550 -25.38 -26.22 -23.25
C ASP A 550 -24.76 -25.00 -22.56
N VAL A 551 -23.73 -25.20 -21.72
CA VAL A 551 -22.99 -24.10 -21.08
C VAL A 551 -22.26 -23.24 -22.12
N ARG A 552 -21.57 -23.88 -23.07
CA ARG A 552 -20.90 -23.19 -24.18
C ARG A 552 -21.91 -22.45 -25.07
N ASP A 553 -23.07 -23.02 -25.32
CA ASP A 553 -24.13 -22.40 -26.12
C ASP A 553 -24.73 -21.18 -25.42
N TRP A 554 -24.91 -21.22 -24.09
CA TRP A 554 -25.27 -20.04 -23.30
C TRP A 554 -24.18 -18.95 -23.38
N ALA A 555 -22.92 -19.32 -23.14
CA ALA A 555 -21.79 -18.40 -23.19
C ALA A 555 -21.70 -17.69 -24.55
N ASN A 556 -21.72 -18.46 -25.64
CA ASN A 556 -21.65 -17.95 -27.00
C ASN A 556 -22.86 -17.08 -27.37
N ALA A 557 -24.05 -17.41 -26.86
CA ALA A 557 -25.25 -16.65 -27.18
C ALA A 557 -25.28 -15.29 -26.47
N PHE A 558 -24.84 -15.22 -25.20
CA PHE A 558 -24.59 -13.93 -24.54
C PHE A 558 -23.45 -13.17 -25.24
N HIS A 559 -22.36 -13.86 -25.59
CA HIS A 559 -21.22 -13.22 -26.23
C HIS A 559 -21.54 -12.62 -27.61
N ALA A 560 -22.45 -13.24 -28.37
CA ALA A 560 -22.94 -12.71 -29.62
C ALA A 560 -23.61 -11.33 -29.50
N LEU A 561 -24.10 -10.95 -28.31
CA LEU A 561 -24.63 -9.61 -28.06
C LEU A 561 -23.56 -8.52 -28.18
N GLY A 562 -22.30 -8.81 -27.81
CA GLY A 562 -21.20 -7.84 -27.86
C GLY A 562 -20.95 -7.27 -29.26
N ALA A 563 -21.16 -8.11 -30.28
CA ALA A 563 -21.01 -7.75 -31.69
C ALA A 563 -22.14 -6.87 -32.24
N LEU A 564 -23.26 -6.73 -31.52
CA LEU A 564 -24.41 -5.95 -31.95
C LEU A 564 -24.35 -4.54 -31.32
N PRO A 565 -24.55 -3.46 -32.10
CA PRO A 565 -24.77 -2.14 -31.53
C PRO A 565 -26.11 -2.11 -30.79
N PHE A 566 -26.19 -1.32 -29.71
CA PHE A 566 -27.46 -1.06 -29.03
C PHE A 566 -28.53 -0.54 -30.01
N GLY A 567 -29.79 -0.94 -29.77
CA GLY A 567 -30.92 -0.69 -30.66
C GLY A 567 -31.74 -1.95 -30.90
N GLU A 568 -32.70 -1.88 -31.83
CA GLU A 568 -33.71 -2.94 -31.97
C GLU A 568 -33.12 -4.33 -32.28
N THR A 569 -32.09 -4.42 -33.14
CA THR A 569 -31.43 -5.71 -33.44
C THR A 569 -30.84 -6.35 -32.19
N TYR A 570 -30.18 -5.55 -31.35
CA TYR A 570 -29.66 -5.99 -30.06
C TYR A 570 -30.80 -6.40 -29.13
N ASN A 571 -31.87 -5.59 -29.03
CA ASN A 571 -32.99 -5.86 -28.14
C ASN A 571 -33.76 -7.12 -28.52
N VAL A 572 -33.92 -7.43 -29.80
CA VAL A 572 -34.49 -8.70 -30.28
C VAL A 572 -33.62 -9.89 -29.84
N ALA A 573 -32.30 -9.78 -30.02
CA ALA A 573 -31.37 -10.84 -29.63
C ALA A 573 -31.38 -11.06 -28.11
N LEU A 574 -31.34 -9.97 -27.33
CA LEU A 574 -31.43 -10.02 -25.87
C LEU A 574 -32.78 -10.57 -25.41
N GLN A 575 -33.89 -10.19 -26.03
CA GLN A 575 -35.21 -10.69 -25.69
C GLN A 575 -35.25 -12.22 -25.86
N ALA A 576 -34.80 -12.73 -27.01
CA ALA A 576 -34.74 -14.16 -27.27
C ALA A 576 -33.89 -14.92 -26.23
N LEU A 577 -32.82 -14.31 -25.72
CA LEU A 577 -32.02 -14.87 -24.61
C LEU A 577 -32.78 -14.87 -23.30
N THR A 578 -33.40 -13.74 -22.95
CA THR A 578 -34.15 -13.62 -21.70
C THR A 578 -35.34 -14.56 -21.64
N GLU A 579 -36.03 -14.78 -22.76
CA GLU A 579 -37.15 -15.72 -22.86
C GLU A 579 -36.72 -17.17 -22.59
N ARG A 580 -35.48 -17.56 -22.91
CA ARG A 580 -34.95 -18.90 -22.65
C ARG A 580 -34.81 -19.22 -21.15
N PHE A 581 -34.73 -18.22 -20.26
CA PHE A 581 -34.62 -18.44 -18.82
C PHE A 581 -35.77 -17.86 -18.00
N ALA A 582 -36.41 -16.78 -18.44
CA ALA A 582 -37.53 -16.15 -17.73
C ALA A 582 -38.90 -16.57 -18.29
N GLY A 583 -38.91 -17.17 -19.48
CA GLY A 583 -40.14 -17.63 -20.12
C GLY A 583 -40.85 -18.73 -19.35
N ARG A 584 -42.14 -18.87 -19.60
CA ARG A 584 -42.98 -19.88 -18.96
C ARG A 584 -42.59 -21.29 -19.39
N GLY A 585 -42.41 -22.19 -18.43
CA GLY A 585 -42.20 -23.63 -18.71
C GLY A 585 -40.79 -24.00 -19.20
N VAL A 586 -39.85 -23.06 -19.21
CA VAL A 586 -38.47 -23.29 -19.71
C VAL A 586 -37.65 -24.26 -18.86
N ARG A 587 -38.10 -24.57 -17.64
CA ARG A 587 -37.48 -25.58 -16.78
C ARG A 587 -38.49 -26.62 -16.29
N PRO A 588 -38.84 -27.60 -17.14
CA PRO A 588 -39.73 -28.70 -16.75
C PRO A 588 -39.21 -29.42 -15.48
N GLY A 589 -40.09 -29.63 -14.51
CA GLY A 589 -39.77 -30.27 -13.22
C GLY A 589 -39.44 -29.30 -12.08
N ALA A 590 -39.26 -28.01 -12.36
CA ALA A 590 -39.23 -26.97 -11.33
C ALA A 590 -40.67 -26.49 -11.00
N PRO A 591 -40.91 -25.81 -9.86
CA PRO A 591 -42.22 -25.23 -9.54
C PRO A 591 -42.73 -24.33 -10.69
N ASN A 592 -43.96 -24.59 -11.14
CA ASN A 592 -44.61 -23.95 -12.30
C ASN A 592 -43.82 -24.06 -13.63
N GLY A 593 -42.81 -24.93 -13.71
CA GLY A 593 -41.90 -25.00 -14.86
C GLY A 593 -40.99 -23.77 -15.01
N SER A 594 -40.92 -22.90 -14.00
CA SER A 594 -40.11 -21.68 -14.02
C SER A 594 -38.64 -21.99 -13.71
N ALA A 595 -37.70 -21.27 -14.35
CA ALA A 595 -36.29 -21.35 -13.97
C ALA A 595 -35.91 -20.41 -12.81
N LEU A 596 -36.86 -19.67 -12.25
CA LEU A 596 -36.64 -18.79 -11.10
C LEU A 596 -35.95 -19.56 -9.97
N ASN A 597 -34.81 -19.06 -9.54
CA ASN A 597 -34.07 -19.53 -8.38
C ASN A 597 -34.61 -18.86 -7.12
N VAL A 598 -34.60 -17.53 -7.12
CA VAL A 598 -34.96 -16.70 -5.97
C VAL A 598 -35.35 -15.30 -6.43
N ILE A 599 -36.19 -14.62 -5.66
CA ILE A 599 -36.35 -13.17 -5.73
C ILE A 599 -35.73 -12.58 -4.47
N ARG A 600 -34.78 -11.67 -4.62
CA ARG A 600 -34.19 -10.91 -3.51
C ARG A 600 -34.76 -9.50 -3.46
N THR A 601 -35.12 -9.04 -2.28
CA THR A 601 -35.49 -7.62 -2.07
C THR A 601 -34.36 -6.91 -1.35
N ASN A 602 -34.19 -5.62 -1.60
CA ASN A 602 -33.33 -4.77 -0.77
C ASN A 602 -34.12 -3.52 -0.46
N ASP A 603 -34.33 -3.18 0.80
CA ASP A 603 -35.09 -1.99 1.15
C ASP A 603 -34.60 -1.28 2.40
N ILE A 604 -34.72 0.04 2.39
CA ILE A 604 -34.62 0.91 3.55
C ILE A 604 -35.95 1.63 3.78
N ASP A 605 -36.55 2.17 2.72
CA ASP A 605 -37.73 3.04 2.82
C ASP A 605 -39.03 2.31 3.20
N LEU A 606 -39.05 0.97 3.16
CA LEU A 606 -40.22 0.19 3.56
C LEU A 606 -40.33 0.05 5.09
N SER A 607 -39.30 0.49 5.83
CA SER A 607 -39.30 0.61 7.29
C SER A 607 -39.65 2.02 7.76
N GLN A 608 -40.18 2.15 8.97
CA GLN A 608 -40.27 3.45 9.68
C GLN A 608 -38.91 3.92 10.22
N ASN A 609 -37.92 3.02 10.28
CA ASN A 609 -36.54 3.37 10.58
C ASN A 609 -35.76 3.45 9.26
N PHE A 610 -35.59 4.68 8.76
CA PHE A 610 -35.04 4.99 7.44
C PHE A 610 -33.52 4.78 7.29
N ASP A 611 -32.87 4.13 8.26
CA ASP A 611 -31.44 3.79 8.24
C ASP A 611 -31.16 2.28 8.22
N ILE A 612 -32.19 1.43 8.41
CA ILE A 612 -32.02 -0.03 8.47
C ILE A 612 -32.32 -0.66 7.11
N TRP A 613 -31.25 -1.07 6.42
CA TRP A 613 -31.36 -1.97 5.28
C TRP A 613 -31.89 -3.32 5.73
N GLU A 614 -32.86 -3.85 4.99
CA GLU A 614 -33.19 -5.26 5.04
C GLU A 614 -33.26 -5.88 3.66
N MET A 615 -32.78 -7.11 3.59
CA MET A 615 -32.99 -7.97 2.43
C MET A 615 -33.73 -9.23 2.83
N ARG A 616 -34.77 -9.55 2.05
CA ARG A 616 -35.57 -10.79 2.16
C ARG A 616 -35.43 -11.59 0.88
N GLU A 617 -35.59 -12.90 0.99
CA GLU A 617 -35.67 -13.80 -0.15
C GLU A 617 -37.07 -14.41 -0.30
N PHE A 618 -37.48 -14.63 -1.54
CA PHE A 618 -38.71 -15.35 -1.88
C PHE A 618 -38.40 -16.45 -2.89
N ARG A 619 -39.04 -17.61 -2.73
CA ARG A 619 -38.94 -18.72 -3.68
C ARG A 619 -40.33 -19.24 -4.02
N LEU A 620 -40.44 -19.92 -5.16
CA LEU A 620 -41.66 -20.65 -5.49
C LEU A 620 -41.77 -21.88 -4.60
N SER A 621 -42.91 -22.01 -3.91
CA SER A 621 -43.26 -23.20 -3.14
C SER A 621 -43.36 -24.41 -4.07
N PRO A 622 -42.64 -25.52 -3.80
CA PRO A 622 -42.80 -26.75 -4.57
C PRO A 622 -44.20 -27.36 -4.49
N THR A 623 -44.96 -27.02 -3.45
CA THR A 623 -46.30 -27.57 -3.21
C THR A 623 -47.40 -26.73 -3.82
N THR A 624 -47.33 -25.40 -3.66
CA THR A 624 -48.41 -24.50 -4.08
C THR A 624 -48.08 -23.72 -5.35
N GLY A 625 -46.81 -23.68 -5.75
CA GLY A 625 -46.34 -22.82 -6.84
C GLY A 625 -46.42 -21.33 -6.54
N LEU A 626 -46.78 -20.91 -5.32
CA LEU A 626 -46.83 -19.50 -4.93
C LEU A 626 -45.49 -19.03 -4.37
N LEU A 627 -45.21 -17.73 -4.48
CA LEU A 627 -44.09 -17.11 -3.79
C LEU A 627 -44.27 -17.19 -2.28
N VAL A 628 -43.26 -17.70 -1.59
CA VAL A 628 -43.19 -17.76 -0.13
C VAL A 628 -41.84 -17.20 0.35
N PRO A 629 -41.79 -16.56 1.53
CA PRO A 629 -40.52 -16.15 2.13
C PRO A 629 -39.57 -17.34 2.29
N ALA A 630 -38.30 -17.10 2.04
CA ALA A 630 -37.21 -18.06 2.17
C ALA A 630 -36.06 -17.44 2.97
N PRO A 631 -35.26 -18.25 3.68
CA PRO A 631 -34.12 -17.74 4.40
C PRO A 631 -33.02 -17.30 3.42
N PRO A 632 -32.31 -16.18 3.68
CA PRO A 632 -31.25 -15.69 2.81
C PRO A 632 -30.15 -16.73 2.60
N GLU A 633 -29.77 -16.91 1.34
CA GLU A 633 -28.78 -17.91 0.97
C GLU A 633 -27.41 -17.59 1.61
N LEU A 634 -26.75 -18.64 2.12
CA LEU A 634 -25.43 -18.60 2.77
C LEU A 634 -25.27 -17.63 3.95
N THR A 635 -26.33 -17.01 4.46
CA THR A 635 -26.20 -15.93 5.44
C THR A 635 -26.68 -16.37 6.83
N PRO A 636 -25.78 -16.51 7.83
CA PRO A 636 -26.20 -16.73 9.21
C PRO A 636 -26.79 -15.44 9.81
N ASP A 637 -27.53 -15.58 10.91
CA ASP A 637 -28.07 -14.43 11.61
C ASP A 637 -26.96 -13.55 12.21
N VAL A 638 -27.13 -12.23 12.12
CA VAL A 638 -26.13 -11.24 12.57
C VAL A 638 -25.80 -11.36 14.06
N SER A 639 -26.74 -11.87 14.87
CA SER A 639 -26.53 -12.10 16.31
C SER A 639 -25.43 -13.13 16.61
N LEU A 640 -25.00 -13.92 15.61
CA LEU A 640 -23.94 -14.91 15.75
C LEU A 640 -22.53 -14.30 15.60
N ASN A 641 -22.43 -13.01 15.28
CA ASN A 641 -21.14 -12.33 15.17
C ASN A 641 -20.40 -12.36 16.51
N SER A 642 -19.08 -12.55 16.47
CA SER A 642 -18.21 -12.68 17.65
C SER A 642 -18.54 -13.86 18.58
N THR A 643 -19.33 -14.84 18.13
CA THR A 643 -19.67 -16.02 18.95
C THR A 643 -18.76 -17.22 18.67
N THR A 644 -18.61 -18.09 19.67
CA THR A 644 -17.93 -19.39 19.51
C THR A 644 -18.68 -20.34 18.57
N THR A 645 -19.99 -20.16 18.41
CA THR A 645 -20.82 -20.96 17.50
C THR A 645 -20.44 -20.65 16.04
N LEU A 646 -20.32 -19.38 15.68
CA LEU A 646 -19.83 -18.97 14.37
C LEU A 646 -18.40 -19.44 14.11
N ALA A 647 -17.50 -19.27 15.10
CA ALA A 647 -16.12 -19.75 14.98
C ALA A 647 -16.04 -21.26 14.75
N SER A 648 -16.86 -22.04 15.48
CA SER A 648 -16.96 -23.49 15.31
C SER A 648 -17.46 -23.87 13.91
N TYR A 649 -18.44 -23.13 13.37
CA TYR A 649 -18.94 -23.36 12.02
C TYR A 649 -17.86 -23.09 10.97
N ILE A 650 -17.16 -21.94 11.05
CA ILE A 650 -16.11 -21.56 10.11
C ILE A 650 -14.98 -22.59 10.15
N ASN A 651 -14.51 -22.99 11.34
CA ASN A 651 -13.45 -23.98 11.47
C ASN A 651 -13.87 -25.36 10.94
N ALA A 652 -15.09 -25.81 11.24
CA ALA A 652 -15.60 -27.09 10.72
C ALA A 652 -15.76 -27.11 9.19
N ASN A 653 -15.94 -25.93 8.57
CA ASN A 653 -16.15 -25.78 7.13
C ASN A 653 -14.99 -25.07 6.44
N GLN A 654 -13.82 -24.94 7.07
CA GLN A 654 -12.72 -24.10 6.58
C GLN A 654 -12.35 -24.44 5.13
N THR A 655 -12.17 -25.73 4.83
CA THR A 655 -11.82 -26.20 3.47
C THR A 655 -12.90 -25.87 2.45
N SER A 656 -14.18 -26.05 2.79
CA SER A 656 -15.28 -25.76 1.86
C SER A 656 -15.55 -24.25 1.75
N ILE A 657 -15.21 -23.46 2.75
CA ILE A 657 -15.26 -21.99 2.70
C ILE A 657 -14.18 -21.45 1.77
N LEU A 658 -12.92 -21.89 1.96
CA LEU A 658 -11.80 -21.49 1.09
C LEU A 658 -12.02 -21.92 -0.36
N ALA A 659 -12.66 -23.07 -0.59
CA ALA A 659 -13.06 -23.53 -1.91
C ALA A 659 -14.38 -22.91 -2.42
N GLU A 660 -15.01 -22.01 -1.64
CA GLU A 660 -16.29 -21.35 -1.95
C GLU A 660 -17.37 -22.37 -2.34
N LYS A 661 -17.47 -23.47 -1.59
CA LYS A 661 -18.41 -24.60 -1.77
C LYS A 661 -19.30 -24.88 -0.55
N HIS A 662 -19.08 -24.19 0.55
CA HIS A 662 -19.86 -24.33 1.78
C HIS A 662 -21.35 -23.96 1.61
N THR A 663 -22.15 -24.37 2.59
CA THR A 663 -23.57 -24.01 2.74
C THR A 663 -23.85 -23.65 4.19
N VAL A 664 -24.69 -22.63 4.42
CA VAL A 664 -25.14 -22.28 5.78
C VAL A 664 -26.44 -23.03 6.09
N PRO A 665 -26.45 -23.93 7.09
CA PRO A 665 -27.62 -24.72 7.43
C PRO A 665 -28.62 -23.91 8.29
N PRO A 666 -29.93 -24.27 8.29
CA PRO A 666 -30.92 -23.69 9.18
C PRO A 666 -30.53 -23.74 10.67
N THR A 667 -29.88 -24.83 11.08
CA THR A 667 -29.38 -25.05 12.44
C THR A 667 -27.94 -25.54 12.43
N PHE A 668 -27.17 -25.15 13.45
CA PHE A 668 -25.82 -25.64 13.70
C PHE A 668 -25.65 -25.91 15.19
N GLN A 669 -25.12 -27.09 15.55
CA GLN A 669 -24.99 -27.54 16.94
C GLN A 669 -26.30 -27.46 17.75
N GLY A 670 -27.43 -27.78 17.10
CA GLY A 670 -28.75 -27.79 17.72
C GLY A 670 -29.37 -26.40 17.97
N ARG A 671 -28.76 -25.33 17.46
CA ARG A 671 -29.25 -23.94 17.60
C ARG A 671 -29.65 -23.36 16.24
N PRO A 672 -30.63 -22.43 16.20
CA PRO A 672 -30.86 -21.55 15.05
C PRO A 672 -29.56 -20.97 14.50
N PHE A 673 -29.38 -20.99 13.19
CA PHE A 673 -28.15 -20.52 12.55
C PHE A 673 -28.38 -19.62 11.33
N GLN A 674 -29.03 -20.12 10.28
CA GLN A 674 -29.35 -19.32 9.09
C GLN A 674 -30.40 -18.24 9.40
N ALA A 675 -30.15 -17.00 8.96
CA ALA A 675 -30.99 -15.85 9.26
C ALA A 675 -32.42 -15.97 8.69
N ALA A 676 -33.32 -15.10 9.17
CA ALA A 676 -34.62 -14.87 8.53
C ALA A 676 -34.58 -13.74 7.50
N ALA A 677 -33.70 -12.76 7.70
CA ALA A 677 -33.47 -11.62 6.83
C ALA A 677 -32.04 -11.09 7.03
N VAL A 678 -31.56 -10.23 6.13
CA VAL A 678 -30.21 -9.65 6.14
C VAL A 678 -30.30 -8.19 6.55
N PHE A 679 -29.33 -7.67 7.32
CA PHE A 679 -29.28 -6.28 7.77
C PHE A 679 -27.88 -5.64 7.58
N ASN A 680 -27.79 -4.30 7.49
CA ASN A 680 -26.53 -3.54 7.30
C ASN A 680 -25.77 -3.24 8.61
N GLU A 681 -26.24 -3.72 9.76
CA GLU A 681 -25.61 -3.42 11.06
C GLU A 681 -24.25 -4.11 11.24
N LEU A 682 -23.91 -5.06 10.36
CA LEU A 682 -22.65 -5.77 10.40
C LEU A 682 -21.53 -4.94 9.76
N VAL A 683 -20.54 -4.55 10.57
CA VAL A 683 -19.31 -3.91 10.07
C VAL A 683 -18.38 -4.94 9.39
N SER A 684 -18.20 -6.09 10.02
CA SER A 684 -17.47 -7.27 9.54
C SER A 684 -17.84 -8.49 10.40
N TRP A 685 -17.70 -9.69 9.84
CA TRP A 685 -17.74 -10.93 10.61
C TRP A 685 -16.45 -11.13 11.40
N PHE A 686 -16.58 -11.12 12.72
CA PHE A 686 -15.55 -11.49 13.68
C PHE A 686 -15.85 -12.86 14.27
N ALA A 687 -14.86 -13.74 14.29
CA ALA A 687 -14.95 -15.06 14.88
C ALA A 687 -13.60 -15.40 15.52
N PRO A 688 -13.48 -15.42 16.86
CA PRO A 688 -12.20 -15.68 17.51
C PRO A 688 -11.64 -17.06 17.16
N GLY A 689 -10.34 -17.13 16.85
CA GLY A 689 -9.64 -18.41 16.63
C GLY A 689 -9.94 -19.12 15.30
N VAL A 690 -10.38 -18.38 14.28
CA VAL A 690 -10.55 -18.91 12.92
C VAL A 690 -9.42 -18.45 11.98
N ASN A 691 -9.16 -19.21 10.92
CA ASN A 691 -8.25 -18.79 9.86
C ASN A 691 -8.73 -17.46 9.21
N PRO A 692 -7.90 -16.41 9.12
CA PRO A 692 -8.34 -15.11 8.61
C PRO A 692 -8.83 -15.12 7.16
N GLU A 693 -8.19 -15.91 6.29
CA GLU A 693 -8.63 -16.05 4.89
C GLU A 693 -10.00 -16.74 4.81
N ALA A 694 -10.22 -17.79 5.61
CA ALA A 694 -11.51 -18.45 5.65
C ALA A 694 -12.61 -17.52 6.18
N ARG A 695 -12.34 -16.71 7.21
CA ARG A 695 -13.27 -15.68 7.68
C ARG A 695 -13.60 -14.66 6.60
N HIS A 696 -12.60 -14.18 5.87
CA HIS A 696 -12.80 -13.23 4.78
C HIS A 696 -13.64 -13.83 3.65
N LYS A 697 -13.29 -15.03 3.17
CA LYS A 697 -14.07 -15.77 2.17
C LYS A 697 -15.48 -16.09 2.64
N PHE A 698 -15.66 -16.35 3.94
CA PHE A 698 -16.98 -16.52 4.54
C PHE A 698 -17.77 -15.22 4.46
N ALA A 699 -17.19 -14.09 4.88
CA ALA A 699 -17.86 -12.80 4.88
C ALA A 699 -18.35 -12.39 3.49
N LEU A 700 -17.47 -12.51 2.51
CA LEU A 700 -17.73 -12.29 1.09
C LEU A 700 -18.90 -13.14 0.55
N ASN A 701 -19.02 -14.39 1.01
CA ASN A 701 -20.12 -15.29 0.65
C ASN A 701 -21.40 -15.12 1.47
N THR A 702 -21.50 -14.11 2.34
CA THR A 702 -22.72 -13.76 3.07
C THR A 702 -23.21 -12.39 2.61
N CYS A 703 -24.52 -12.15 2.59
CA CYS A 703 -25.04 -10.86 2.13
C CYS A 703 -24.56 -9.71 3.03
N ASN A 704 -24.82 -9.81 4.35
CA ASN A 704 -24.43 -8.75 5.30
C ASN A 704 -22.91 -8.62 5.45
N GLY A 705 -22.14 -9.71 5.30
CA GLY A 705 -20.69 -9.65 5.32
C GLY A 705 -20.13 -8.94 4.09
N CYS A 706 -20.60 -9.30 2.89
CA CYS A 706 -20.22 -8.62 1.65
C CYS A 706 -20.61 -7.14 1.70
N HIS A 707 -21.75 -6.81 2.30
CA HIS A 707 -22.19 -5.43 2.51
C HIS A 707 -21.56 -4.72 3.72
N GLY A 708 -20.62 -5.37 4.42
CA GLY A 708 -19.96 -4.85 5.60
C GLY A 708 -19.01 -3.69 5.28
N GLN A 709 -19.05 -2.65 6.12
CA GLN A 709 -18.24 -1.43 5.95
C GLN A 709 -16.73 -1.74 5.89
N GLN A 710 -16.25 -2.72 6.65
CA GLN A 710 -14.82 -3.08 6.70
C GLN A 710 -14.45 -4.22 5.74
N GLU A 711 -15.41 -4.83 5.04
CA GLU A 711 -15.14 -5.88 4.05
C GLU A 711 -15.00 -5.30 2.64
N THR A 712 -16.09 -4.73 2.10
CA THR A 712 -16.11 -4.17 0.73
C THR A 712 -16.51 -2.70 0.70
N ASN A 713 -16.97 -2.15 1.83
CA ASN A 713 -17.57 -0.82 1.96
C ASN A 713 -18.78 -0.59 1.02
N THR A 714 -19.43 -1.66 0.54
CA THR A 714 -20.67 -1.56 -0.24
C THR A 714 -21.88 -1.68 0.67
N ARG A 715 -22.35 -0.58 1.25
CA ARG A 715 -23.32 -0.65 2.36
C ARG A 715 -24.75 -1.02 1.99
N PHE A 716 -25.13 -0.95 0.72
CA PHE A 716 -26.54 -1.13 0.34
C PHE A 716 -26.79 -1.67 -1.07
N PHE A 717 -26.64 -0.86 -2.12
CA PHE A 717 -26.91 -1.32 -3.48
C PHE A 717 -25.64 -1.74 -4.20
N MET A 718 -25.75 -2.85 -4.94
CA MET A 718 -24.80 -3.23 -5.99
C MET A 718 -25.16 -2.52 -7.31
N ILE A 719 -26.45 -2.46 -7.63
CA ILE A 719 -27.01 -1.72 -8.77
C ILE A 719 -28.03 -0.73 -8.19
N PHE A 720 -27.76 0.56 -8.34
CA PHE A 720 -28.57 1.62 -7.75
C PHE A 720 -29.87 1.84 -8.53
N PRO A 721 -30.97 2.22 -7.85
CA PRO A 721 -32.14 2.81 -8.50
C PRO A 721 -31.75 3.97 -9.42
N ARG A 722 -32.43 4.07 -10.56
CA ARG A 722 -32.16 5.08 -11.60
C ARG A 722 -33.37 5.94 -11.91
N PHE A 723 -33.10 7.14 -12.44
CA PHE A 723 -34.11 7.97 -13.08
C PHE A 723 -34.42 7.42 -14.47
N ALA A 724 -35.65 7.62 -14.94
CA ALA A 724 -35.97 7.43 -16.35
C ALA A 724 -35.05 8.32 -17.21
N GLY A 725 -34.47 7.78 -18.26
CA GLY A 725 -33.49 8.48 -19.11
C GLY A 725 -32.06 8.55 -18.54
N THR A 726 -31.75 7.84 -17.45
CA THR A 726 -30.37 7.69 -16.93
C THR A 726 -30.01 6.22 -16.73
N GLU A 727 -28.78 5.81 -16.98
CA GLU A 727 -28.34 4.44 -16.68
C GLU A 727 -28.22 4.24 -15.16
N ALA A 728 -28.37 3.00 -14.70
CA ALA A 728 -28.11 2.67 -13.30
C ALA A 728 -26.61 2.77 -12.97
N VAL A 729 -26.29 3.33 -11.80
CA VAL A 729 -24.93 3.37 -11.27
C VAL A 729 -24.62 2.05 -10.55
N PHE A 730 -23.37 1.62 -10.57
CA PHE A 730 -22.90 0.42 -9.88
C PHE A 730 -22.07 0.75 -8.64
N SER A 731 -22.03 -0.17 -7.68
CA SER A 731 -21.12 -0.04 -6.53
C SER A 731 -19.66 -0.20 -6.95
N ASN A 732 -18.77 0.39 -6.16
CA ASN A 732 -17.33 0.23 -6.36
C ASN A 732 -16.85 -1.20 -6.13
N TYR A 733 -17.60 -2.06 -5.43
CA TYR A 733 -17.30 -3.49 -5.39
C TYR A 733 -17.48 -4.15 -6.76
N LEU A 734 -18.50 -3.73 -7.52
CA LEU A 734 -18.72 -4.22 -8.87
C LEU A 734 -17.69 -3.69 -9.87
N THR A 735 -17.52 -2.37 -9.93
CA THR A 735 -16.65 -1.70 -10.92
C THR A 735 -15.18 -1.73 -10.54
N GLY A 736 -14.89 -1.90 -9.26
CA GLY A 736 -13.58 -1.75 -8.66
C GLY A 736 -13.25 -0.32 -8.24
N GLY A 737 -11.97 -0.08 -7.95
CA GLY A 737 -11.47 1.22 -7.46
C GLY A 737 -11.57 1.40 -5.95
N VAL A 738 -11.82 0.32 -5.18
CA VAL A 738 -11.76 0.34 -3.71
C VAL A 738 -10.85 -0.78 -3.22
N SER A 739 -9.88 -0.38 -2.39
CA SER A 739 -9.02 -1.28 -1.62
C SER A 739 -9.40 -1.17 -0.15
N MET A 740 -9.78 -2.29 0.47
CA MET A 740 -10.12 -2.38 1.88
C MET A 740 -8.99 -3.07 2.63
N ARG A 741 -8.67 -2.64 3.85
CA ARG A 741 -7.79 -3.42 4.73
C ARG A 741 -8.63 -4.48 5.43
N ASP A 742 -8.24 -5.75 5.30
CA ASP A 742 -8.88 -6.83 6.04
C ASP A 742 -8.86 -6.48 7.54
N PRO A 743 -10.01 -6.51 8.22
CA PRO A 743 -10.13 -6.02 9.58
C PRO A 743 -9.39 -6.88 10.62
N VAL A 744 -8.90 -8.07 10.23
CA VAL A 744 -8.15 -8.98 11.10
C VAL A 744 -6.66 -8.97 10.78
N THR A 745 -6.28 -9.04 9.49
CA THR A 745 -4.86 -9.14 9.10
C THR A 745 -4.23 -7.79 8.72
N GLY A 746 -5.03 -6.76 8.45
CA GLY A 746 -4.57 -5.48 7.91
C GLY A 746 -4.13 -5.54 6.43
N GLN A 747 -4.18 -6.71 5.81
CA GLN A 747 -3.84 -6.94 4.41
C GLN A 747 -4.79 -6.16 3.51
N ALA A 748 -4.24 -5.43 2.52
CA ALA A 748 -5.06 -4.77 1.51
C ALA A 748 -5.75 -5.81 0.60
N ARG A 749 -7.04 -5.59 0.34
CA ARG A 749 -7.92 -6.39 -0.52
C ARG A 749 -8.58 -5.46 -1.52
N SER A 750 -8.33 -5.67 -2.81
CA SER A 750 -8.97 -4.91 -3.88
C SER A 750 -10.04 -5.76 -4.54
N PHE A 751 -11.13 -5.13 -4.97
CA PHE A 751 -12.26 -5.80 -5.60
C PHE A 751 -12.51 -5.23 -6.99
N SER A 752 -12.91 -6.08 -7.92
CA SER A 752 -13.54 -5.71 -9.19
C SER A 752 -14.30 -6.93 -9.71
N GLU A 753 -15.56 -7.06 -9.31
CA GLU A 753 -16.38 -8.20 -9.75
C GLU A 753 -16.57 -8.22 -11.26
N LEU A 754 -16.71 -7.07 -11.89
CA LEU A 754 -16.92 -6.99 -13.34
C LEU A 754 -15.70 -7.46 -14.12
N ALA A 755 -14.49 -7.05 -13.73
CA ALA A 755 -13.27 -7.56 -14.33
C ALA A 755 -13.16 -9.09 -14.19
N ARG A 756 -13.51 -9.65 -13.02
CA ARG A 756 -13.52 -11.10 -12.82
C ARG A 756 -14.55 -11.80 -13.71
N ARG A 757 -15.80 -11.32 -13.74
CA ARG A 757 -16.88 -11.89 -14.56
C ARG A 757 -16.54 -11.83 -16.05
N ASN A 758 -15.89 -10.75 -16.48
CA ASN A 758 -15.38 -10.57 -17.83
C ASN A 758 -14.33 -11.63 -18.17
N ALA A 759 -13.29 -11.78 -17.34
CA ALA A 759 -12.26 -12.79 -17.52
C ALA A 759 -12.84 -14.22 -17.54
N ASP A 760 -13.82 -14.50 -16.67
CA ASP A 760 -14.51 -15.79 -16.63
C ASP A 760 -15.28 -16.08 -17.93
N LEU A 761 -16.08 -15.14 -18.45
CA LEU A 761 -16.79 -15.33 -19.72
C LEU A 761 -15.82 -15.44 -20.89
N ARG A 762 -14.76 -14.60 -20.94
CA ARG A 762 -13.70 -14.68 -21.96
C ARG A 762 -13.06 -16.07 -22.03
N SER A 763 -12.86 -16.72 -20.89
CA SER A 763 -12.30 -18.08 -20.84
C SER A 763 -13.17 -19.14 -21.53
N LEU A 764 -14.46 -18.86 -21.73
CA LEU A 764 -15.41 -19.76 -22.40
C LEU A 764 -15.56 -19.47 -23.89
N VAL A 765 -15.36 -18.23 -24.33
CA VAL A 765 -15.74 -17.77 -25.68
C VAL A 765 -14.57 -17.32 -26.55
N CYS A 766 -13.41 -17.02 -25.96
CA CYS A 766 -12.24 -16.52 -26.71
C CYS A 766 -11.19 -17.60 -27.02
N PRO A 767 -10.65 -17.65 -28.26
CA PRO A 767 -9.59 -18.61 -28.64
C PRO A 767 -8.28 -18.38 -27.87
N GLY A 768 -7.55 -19.45 -27.54
CA GLY A 768 -6.23 -19.34 -26.90
C GLY A 768 -6.25 -18.96 -25.42
N ALA A 769 -7.44 -18.85 -24.81
CA ALA A 769 -7.57 -18.74 -23.37
C ALA A 769 -6.85 -19.94 -22.72
N VAL A 770 -5.80 -19.65 -21.94
CA VAL A 770 -5.07 -20.65 -21.18
C VAL A 770 -6.08 -21.43 -20.34
N PRO A 771 -6.13 -22.77 -20.41
CA PRO A 771 -6.95 -23.56 -19.50
C PRO A 771 -6.58 -23.15 -18.07
N LEU A 772 -7.59 -22.88 -17.23
CA LEU A 772 -7.49 -22.40 -15.84
C LEU A 772 -6.61 -23.26 -14.89
N SER A 773 -5.84 -24.23 -15.38
CA SER A 773 -4.96 -25.11 -14.62
C SER A 773 -3.53 -24.57 -14.41
N SER A 774 -3.14 -23.43 -15.00
CA SER A 774 -1.76 -22.91 -14.86
C SER A 774 -1.62 -21.53 -14.19
N SER A 775 -2.70 -21.00 -13.60
CA SER A 775 -2.61 -19.95 -12.59
C SER A 775 -2.93 -20.57 -11.22
N PRO A 776 -2.16 -20.31 -10.14
CA PRO A 776 -2.46 -20.88 -8.81
C PRO A 776 -3.85 -20.50 -8.28
N ALA A 777 -4.52 -19.55 -8.92
CA ALA A 777 -5.95 -19.36 -8.78
C ALA A 777 -6.67 -20.13 -9.90
N THR A 778 -7.17 -21.34 -9.59
CA THR A 778 -8.53 -21.66 -10.03
C THR A 778 -9.34 -20.39 -9.76
N VAL A 779 -9.88 -19.72 -10.79
CA VAL A 779 -10.81 -18.62 -10.56
C VAL A 779 -11.93 -19.23 -9.72
N ALA A 780 -11.83 -18.99 -8.41
CA ALA A 780 -12.77 -19.48 -7.42
C ALA A 780 -14.15 -18.94 -7.85
N LYS A 781 -15.23 -19.61 -7.42
CA LYS A 781 -16.62 -19.21 -7.73
C LYS A 781 -16.98 -17.88 -7.03
N GLY A 782 -16.23 -16.83 -7.31
CA GLY A 782 -16.39 -15.48 -6.85
C GLY A 782 -16.41 -15.26 -5.33
N ALA A 783 -15.95 -14.08 -4.96
CA ALA A 783 -16.15 -13.50 -3.64
C ALA A 783 -17.64 -13.26 -3.29
N SER A 784 -18.64 -13.73 -4.05
CA SER A 784 -20.00 -13.89 -3.50
C SER A 784 -20.87 -14.76 -4.40
N ARG A 785 -21.33 -15.89 -3.87
CA ARG A 785 -22.45 -16.65 -4.46
C ARG A 785 -23.81 -15.95 -4.33
N VAL A 786 -23.86 -14.82 -3.63
CA VAL A 786 -25.12 -14.22 -3.14
C VAL A 786 -25.47 -12.89 -3.82
N HIS A 787 -24.57 -12.33 -4.63
CA HIS A 787 -24.77 -11.08 -5.35
C HIS A 787 -24.21 -11.13 -6.74
#